data_AF-M6VC47-F1
#
_entry.id   AF-M6VC47-F1
#
_cell.length_a   1.000
_cell.length_b   1.000
_cell.length_c   1.000
_cell.angle_alpha   90.00
_cell.angle_beta   90.00
_cell.angle_gamma   90.00
#
_symmetry.space_group_name_H-M   'P 1'
#
loop_
_entity.id
_entity.type
_entity.pdbx_description
1 polymer ?
#
loop_
_entity_poly.entity_id
_entity_poly.type
_entity_poly.pdbx_seq_one_letter_code
_entity_poly.pdbx_strand_id
1 'polypeptide(L)'
;MKNEKGQFKSSKELLNRKIFPILFLFIILLNLGGCIGGNGSTSFKGIIFGPMNLLQSSSTNDPVSVNYSLSPYILTKDAPIAPIQPSVSGSIEQCSSNPTLPTGLAINGTCTITGTPTINQPATNYTITASNLSQSKSTTIIITVNANPPAALNFAAPAFTFTAGAMPGFAPIVPNYTGTITNCTSDIPLPTGLSLGTTNCSLSGSPTITQGPTNYTITASNSFGSTSTLITITVNIAPPSALNYAGSPFVFTQDATIAAITPSVTGTVTACSSDIPLPTGLTLGATTCAISGTPNAIQPATNYTITASNSSGSIHFPITITVNMAPPSALSYAGTPFTFTQGATITTATPSVTGTVTACSSDIPLPAGLGINGTTCAISGTPTTTQAATNYTITASNAYGNTSTTISIAVNLAPPSGLAYTPTALVLYKGVAGTVTPTVTGTVTGCSPNIALPAGLTLNVTTCAISGTPTVFQASANYTITASNSSGSTNTTISIMIFGTPPLKTMQTNCWDTAGTIDTTCATASSTGQDGKLQKGTTPSFTNQTINISVGVDHYTTLDNNTGLVWKTCHEGRTGSTCAGGANVYHDLASATTACTNLNAGTGYANRTNWRLPTISEMETLVDFNVATAPRTFVTSFPGTTGSYYYWSSNLYLPDTTKSLVLYFSSGSTTWTDKTVAGSLARCVSP
;
A
#
# COMPACT_ATOMS: atom_id res chain seq x y z
N MET A 1 32.11 5.36 -20.03
CA MET A 1 33.11 5.66 -21.09
C MET A 1 34.14 4.53 -21.10
N LYS A 2 34.79 4.29 -22.25
CA LYS A 2 36.05 3.51 -22.39
C LYS A 2 37.27 4.44 -22.08
N ASN A 3 38.55 4.06 -22.04
CA ASN A 3 39.29 2.79 -22.34
C ASN A 3 40.54 2.71 -21.39
N GLU A 4 41.61 1.91 -21.51
CA GLU A 4 42.12 0.97 -22.53
C GLU A 4 42.67 -0.31 -21.85
N LYS A 5 44.00 -0.42 -21.65
CA LYS A 5 44.77 -1.63 -21.28
C LYS A 5 46.11 -1.24 -20.65
N GLY A 6 46.67 -2.13 -19.82
CA GLY A 6 48.08 -2.05 -19.38
C GLY A 6 48.59 -3.38 -18.83
N GLN A 7 49.47 -4.07 -19.57
CA GLN A 7 50.31 -5.16 -19.05
C GLN A 7 51.72 -4.61 -18.78
N PHE A 8 52.48 -5.18 -17.83
CA PHE A 8 53.77 -5.85 -18.17
C PHE A 8 54.52 -6.46 -16.96
N LYS A 9 55.22 -7.57 -17.26
CA LYS A 9 56.52 -8.10 -16.74
C LYS A 9 56.97 -7.97 -15.27
N SER A 10 57.57 -9.06 -14.82
CA SER A 10 58.48 -9.18 -13.65
C SER A 10 59.83 -8.47 -13.86
N SER A 11 60.44 -8.01 -12.76
CA SER A 11 61.90 -7.84 -12.64
C SER A 11 62.36 -8.00 -11.17
N LYS A 12 63.68 -8.10 -10.98
CA LYS A 12 64.40 -8.48 -9.75
C LYS A 12 64.85 -7.29 -8.87
N GLU A 13 65.08 -7.62 -7.59
CA GLU A 13 66.14 -7.17 -6.66
C GLU A 13 66.51 -5.68 -6.50
N LEU A 14 66.53 -5.25 -5.24
CA LEU A 14 67.48 -4.32 -4.56
C LEU A 14 67.06 -4.28 -3.05
N LEU A 15 67.90 -4.10 -2.03
CA LEU A 15 69.35 -3.82 -1.96
C LEU A 15 69.98 -4.41 -0.66
N ASN A 16 71.00 -5.25 -0.82
CA ASN A 16 72.23 -5.42 -0.02
C ASN A 16 72.39 -4.66 1.34
N ARG A 17 72.75 -5.40 2.41
CA ARG A 17 73.73 -4.89 3.40
C ARG A 17 74.59 -6.00 4.03
N LYS A 18 75.88 -6.04 3.68
CA LYS A 18 76.93 -6.85 4.35
C LYS A 18 77.43 -6.17 5.63
N ILE A 19 77.96 -6.94 6.59
CA ILE A 19 79.21 -6.67 7.34
C ILE A 19 79.69 -7.96 8.04
N PHE A 20 81.01 -8.09 8.21
CA PHE A 20 81.76 -9.21 8.84
C PHE A 20 82.11 -8.83 10.31
N PRO A 21 82.86 -9.61 11.15
CA PRO A 21 83.76 -10.72 10.79
C PRO A 21 83.74 -11.99 11.68
N ILE A 22 84.46 -13.00 11.19
CA ILE A 22 85.08 -14.07 12.00
C ILE A 22 86.42 -13.55 12.52
N LEU A 23 86.73 -13.73 13.82
CA LEU A 23 88.01 -14.26 14.35
C LEU A 23 88.06 -14.15 15.89
N PHE A 24 88.31 -15.25 16.59
CA PHE A 24 89.32 -15.26 17.66
C PHE A 24 89.91 -16.67 17.83
N LEU A 25 91.19 -16.72 18.20
CA LEU A 25 92.01 -17.92 18.34
C LEU A 25 92.75 -17.81 19.68
N PHE A 26 92.84 -18.87 20.46
CA PHE A 26 93.97 -19.04 21.39
C PHE A 26 94.34 -20.51 21.61
N ILE A 27 95.60 -20.73 21.99
CA ILE A 27 96.34 -22.01 21.94
C ILE A 27 97.18 -22.16 23.21
N ILE A 28 97.33 -23.41 23.69
CA ILE A 28 98.43 -24.01 24.52
C ILE A 28 98.03 -25.51 24.68
N LEU A 29 98.71 -26.57 24.23
CA LEU A 29 100.03 -26.87 23.63
C LEU A 29 101.14 -27.29 24.64
N LEU A 30 101.94 -28.31 24.23
CA LEU A 30 103.09 -28.99 24.90
C LEU A 30 102.71 -30.02 26.00
N ASN A 31 103.43 -31.13 26.22
CA ASN A 31 104.65 -31.73 25.61
C ASN A 31 104.60 -33.28 25.82
N LEU A 32 105.40 -34.21 25.26
CA LEU A 32 106.56 -34.27 24.32
C LEU A 32 106.16 -35.17 23.10
N GLY A 33 106.97 -35.71 22.17
CA GLY A 33 108.43 -35.70 21.88
C GLY A 33 109.12 -37.05 22.23
N GLY A 34 109.95 -37.69 21.38
CA GLY A 34 110.48 -37.40 20.03
C GLY A 34 110.54 -38.66 19.12
N CYS A 35 110.86 -38.63 17.81
CA CYS A 35 112.10 -38.19 17.12
C CYS A 35 113.34 -39.09 17.40
N ILE A 36 114.20 -39.50 16.45
CA ILE A 36 114.37 -39.23 15.00
C ILE A 36 115.22 -40.35 14.31
N GLY A 37 115.04 -40.57 12.99
CA GLY A 37 116.06 -41.15 12.07
C GLY A 37 116.15 -42.69 11.96
N GLY A 38 116.66 -43.28 10.86
CA GLY A 38 117.10 -42.68 9.58
C GLY A 38 117.60 -43.73 8.55
N ASN A 39 117.37 -43.47 7.24
CA ASN A 39 117.61 -44.33 6.07
C ASN A 39 118.90 -45.18 6.00
N GLY A 40 118.82 -46.35 5.33
CA GLY A 40 119.97 -47.07 4.77
C GLY A 40 119.58 -48.11 3.72
N SER A 41 119.97 -47.92 2.45
CA SER A 41 119.79 -48.89 1.36
C SER A 41 121.07 -48.97 0.53
N THR A 42 121.56 -50.18 0.22
CA THR A 42 122.00 -50.63 -1.12
C THR A 42 122.66 -52.03 -1.11
N SER A 43 122.01 -53.00 -1.77
CA SER A 43 122.55 -53.88 -2.84
C SER A 43 123.80 -54.82 -2.71
N PHE A 44 123.75 -55.86 -3.56
CA PHE A 44 124.82 -56.74 -4.12
C PHE A 44 125.34 -58.05 -3.44
N LYS A 45 125.15 -59.16 -4.19
CA LYS A 45 125.89 -60.45 -4.32
C LYS A 45 126.77 -61.03 -3.17
N GLY A 46 126.31 -62.16 -2.58
CA GLY A 46 126.63 -63.53 -3.03
C GLY A 46 127.87 -64.32 -2.51
N ILE A 47 127.74 -65.66 -2.57
CA ILE A 47 128.81 -66.73 -2.59
C ILE A 47 129.33 -67.32 -1.23
N ILE A 48 128.61 -68.36 -0.75
CA ILE A 48 129.06 -69.78 -0.55
C ILE A 48 130.06 -70.24 0.58
N PHE A 49 129.71 -71.38 1.22
CA PHE A 49 130.45 -72.39 2.03
C PHE A 49 131.05 -72.12 3.45
N GLY A 50 130.23 -72.36 4.49
CA GLY A 50 130.40 -73.37 5.58
C GLY A 50 131.62 -73.38 6.53
N PRO A 51 131.78 -74.41 7.41
CA PRO A 51 130.81 -75.43 7.86
C PRO A 51 130.77 -75.71 9.40
N MET A 52 129.76 -76.50 9.86
CA MET A 52 129.79 -77.37 11.08
C MET A 52 129.87 -76.71 12.50
N ASN A 53 129.36 -77.30 13.61
CA ASN A 53 128.54 -78.51 13.77
C ASN A 53 127.63 -78.50 15.02
N LEU A 54 126.60 -79.35 15.00
CA LEU A 54 125.92 -80.05 16.12
C LEU A 54 125.72 -79.38 17.50
N LEU A 55 124.45 -79.27 17.92
CA LEU A 55 123.93 -80.03 19.08
C LEU A 55 122.40 -80.22 18.96
N GLN A 56 121.86 -81.27 19.59
CA GLN A 56 120.49 -81.75 19.40
C GLN A 56 119.87 -82.13 20.76
N SER A 57 118.64 -81.68 21.05
CA SER A 57 117.95 -82.06 22.30
C SER A 57 116.42 -82.10 22.18
N SER A 58 115.89 -83.33 22.28
CA SER A 58 114.59 -83.72 22.88
C SER A 58 113.33 -82.86 22.63
N SER A 59 112.36 -83.44 21.93
CA SER A 59 110.95 -83.05 21.99
C SER A 59 110.28 -83.52 23.29
N THR A 60 109.52 -82.63 23.95
CA THR A 60 108.58 -82.99 25.03
C THR A 60 107.19 -83.22 24.42
N ASN A 61 106.76 -84.48 24.37
CA ASN A 61 105.52 -84.90 23.67
C ASN A 61 104.30 -84.79 24.58
N ASP A 62 104.01 -83.57 25.06
CA ASP A 62 102.87 -83.30 25.95
C ASP A 62 101.54 -83.56 25.24
N PRO A 63 100.55 -84.19 25.92
CA PRO A 63 99.26 -84.49 25.31
C PRO A 63 98.47 -83.21 25.01
N VAL A 64 98.17 -83.03 23.72
CA VAL A 64 97.32 -81.93 23.23
C VAL A 64 95.92 -82.08 23.83
N SER A 65 95.39 -81.01 24.42
CA SER A 65 93.97 -80.91 24.75
C SER A 65 93.40 -79.55 24.36
N VAL A 66 92.11 -79.51 24.06
CA VAL A 66 91.33 -78.31 23.76
C VAL A 66 89.91 -78.50 24.29
N ASN A 67 89.42 -77.57 25.10
CA ASN A 67 88.08 -77.64 25.69
C ASN A 67 87.43 -76.26 25.78
N TYR A 68 86.13 -76.20 25.49
CA TYR A 68 85.32 -74.98 25.49
C TYR A 68 84.19 -75.14 26.51
N SER A 69 84.49 -74.88 27.78
CA SER A 69 83.60 -75.10 28.93
C SER A 69 82.31 -74.28 28.93
N LEU A 70 82.15 -73.34 27.99
CA LEU A 70 81.00 -72.44 27.86
C LEU A 70 80.14 -72.72 26.61
N SER A 71 80.39 -73.82 25.90
CA SER A 71 79.48 -74.30 24.84
C SER A 71 78.19 -74.85 25.47
N PRO A 72 76.98 -74.55 24.96
CA PRO A 72 76.67 -73.89 23.68
C PRO A 72 76.80 -72.36 23.71
N TYR A 73 77.37 -71.80 22.64
CA TYR A 73 77.51 -70.36 22.45
C TYR A 73 76.31 -69.77 21.69
N ILE A 74 75.65 -68.78 22.29
CA ILE A 74 74.61 -67.97 21.63
C ILE A 74 75.21 -66.59 21.37
N LEU A 75 75.29 -66.22 20.09
CA LEU A 75 75.87 -64.97 19.62
C LEU A 75 74.79 -64.10 18.98
N THR A 76 75.03 -62.79 18.91
CA THR A 76 74.12 -61.83 18.27
C THR A 76 74.69 -61.37 16.94
N LYS A 77 73.88 -61.42 15.88
CA LYS A 77 74.24 -60.96 14.54
C LYS A 77 74.67 -59.49 14.57
N ASP A 78 75.73 -59.17 13.84
CA ASP A 78 76.35 -57.84 13.71
C ASP A 78 76.90 -57.24 15.02
N ALA A 79 76.92 -58.00 16.14
CA ALA A 79 77.58 -57.61 17.38
C ALA A 79 78.96 -58.30 17.52
N PRO A 80 80.04 -57.57 17.87
CA PRO A 80 81.35 -58.18 18.07
C PRO A 80 81.34 -59.09 19.31
N ILE A 81 81.92 -60.28 19.19
CA ILE A 81 81.94 -61.27 20.27
C ILE A 81 83.10 -61.01 21.23
N ALA A 82 82.88 -61.28 22.52
CA ALA A 82 83.98 -61.50 23.44
C ALA A 82 84.79 -62.73 22.94
N PRO A 83 86.14 -62.69 22.91
CA PRO A 83 86.95 -63.81 22.45
C PRO A 83 86.62 -65.11 23.18
N ILE A 84 86.18 -66.12 22.43
CA ILE A 84 85.89 -67.45 22.95
C ILE A 84 87.23 -68.17 23.11
N GLN A 85 87.74 -68.16 24.34
CA GLN A 85 88.99 -68.82 24.72
C GLN A 85 88.73 -70.28 25.15
N PRO A 86 89.40 -71.28 24.56
CA PRO A 86 89.43 -72.62 25.10
C PRO A 86 90.43 -72.72 26.28
N SER A 87 90.25 -73.71 27.16
CA SER A 87 91.36 -74.25 27.94
C SER A 87 92.13 -75.27 27.10
N VAL A 88 93.46 -75.21 27.16
CA VAL A 88 94.36 -75.99 26.31
C VAL A 88 95.57 -76.53 27.08
N SER A 89 96.13 -77.65 26.62
CA SER A 89 97.40 -78.20 27.11
C SER A 89 98.28 -78.68 25.97
N GLY A 90 99.61 -78.68 26.19
CA GLY A 90 100.61 -78.97 25.18
C GLY A 90 100.81 -77.81 24.20
N SER A 91 101.92 -77.84 23.45
CA SER A 91 102.16 -76.89 22.35
C SER A 91 101.19 -77.18 21.21
N ILE A 92 100.30 -76.23 20.91
CA ILE A 92 99.40 -76.26 19.75
C ILE A 92 100.02 -75.42 18.64
N GLU A 93 100.05 -75.97 17.43
CA GLU A 93 100.61 -75.30 16.24
C GLU A 93 99.52 -74.93 15.23
N GLN A 94 98.44 -75.72 15.16
CA GLN A 94 97.34 -75.50 14.24
C GLN A 94 95.99 -75.78 14.88
N CYS A 95 95.01 -74.93 14.54
CA CYS A 95 93.61 -75.07 14.92
C CYS A 95 92.72 -74.97 13.67
N SER A 96 91.65 -75.75 13.62
CA SER A 96 90.68 -75.74 12.52
C SER A 96 89.26 -76.05 13.02
N SER A 97 88.26 -75.63 12.25
CA SER A 97 86.84 -75.85 12.50
C SER A 97 86.19 -76.60 11.33
N ASN A 98 85.41 -77.64 11.60
CA ASN A 98 84.54 -78.26 10.60
C ASN A 98 83.08 -78.32 11.09
N PRO A 99 82.09 -77.76 10.38
CA PRO A 99 82.23 -76.92 9.18
C PRO A 99 82.97 -75.60 9.46
N THR A 100 83.20 -74.79 8.42
CA THR A 100 83.75 -73.43 8.59
C THR A 100 82.86 -72.59 9.49
N LEU A 101 83.46 -71.86 10.44
CA LEU A 101 82.76 -70.98 11.38
C LEU A 101 81.79 -69.98 10.71
N PRO A 102 80.77 -69.49 11.44
CA PRO A 102 79.83 -68.48 10.95
C PRO A 102 80.54 -67.29 10.29
N THR A 103 80.02 -66.81 9.16
CA THR A 103 80.65 -65.72 8.39
C THR A 103 80.91 -64.49 9.26
N GLY A 104 82.16 -64.05 9.31
CA GLY A 104 82.62 -62.95 10.16
C GLY A 104 83.23 -63.37 11.51
N LEU A 105 83.21 -64.68 11.83
CA LEU A 105 84.04 -65.28 12.88
C LEU A 105 85.28 -65.97 12.29
N ALA A 106 86.38 -65.96 13.04
CA ALA A 106 87.62 -66.64 12.69
C ALA A 106 88.22 -67.35 13.93
N ILE A 107 88.93 -68.45 13.68
CA ILE A 107 89.74 -69.16 14.70
C ILE A 107 91.22 -68.87 14.45
N ASN A 108 91.98 -68.58 15.51
CA ASN A 108 93.42 -68.32 15.42
C ASN A 108 94.25 -69.58 15.76
N GLY A 109 95.59 -69.47 15.71
CA GLY A 109 96.50 -70.57 16.06
C GLY A 109 96.45 -71.06 17.52
N THR A 110 95.88 -70.28 18.44
CA THR A 110 95.65 -70.69 19.85
C THR A 110 94.24 -71.22 20.09
N CYS A 111 93.50 -71.57 19.02
CA CYS A 111 92.10 -72.00 19.04
C CYS A 111 91.12 -70.96 19.62
N THR A 112 91.53 -69.71 19.79
CA THR A 112 90.62 -68.62 20.17
C THR A 112 89.70 -68.30 19.00
N ILE A 113 88.39 -68.24 19.23
CA ILE A 113 87.41 -67.77 18.22
C ILE A 113 87.07 -66.31 18.49
N THR A 114 87.16 -65.47 17.46
CA THR A 114 86.92 -64.01 17.53
C THR A 114 86.14 -63.51 16.30
N GLY A 115 85.60 -62.29 16.37
CA GLY A 115 85.00 -61.60 15.22
C GLY A 115 83.60 -61.04 15.48
N THR A 116 82.84 -60.85 14.41
CA THR A 116 81.46 -60.34 14.40
C THR A 116 80.64 -61.18 13.42
N PRO A 117 79.69 -62.02 13.86
CA PRO A 117 78.96 -62.90 12.95
C PRO A 117 77.90 -62.12 12.17
N THR A 118 77.97 -62.13 10.84
CA THR A 118 77.13 -61.28 9.95
C THR A 118 75.88 -61.99 9.41
N ILE A 119 75.74 -63.29 9.68
CA ILE A 119 74.63 -64.13 9.20
C ILE A 119 73.92 -64.77 10.39
N ASN A 120 72.58 -64.64 10.43
CA ASN A 120 71.71 -65.32 11.38
C ASN A 120 71.68 -66.82 11.03
N GLN A 121 71.92 -67.70 12.01
CA GLN A 121 71.95 -69.15 11.80
C GLN A 121 71.45 -69.92 13.04
N PRO A 122 70.76 -71.05 12.84
CA PRO A 122 70.34 -71.94 13.93
C PRO A 122 71.54 -72.57 14.64
N ALA A 123 71.28 -73.15 15.80
CA ALA A 123 72.26 -73.91 16.58
C ALA A 123 72.95 -74.97 15.72
N THR A 124 74.23 -74.76 15.44
CA THR A 124 75.03 -75.59 14.53
C THR A 124 76.24 -76.14 15.27
N ASN A 125 76.52 -77.43 15.08
CA ASN A 125 77.65 -78.10 15.72
C ASN A 125 78.94 -77.85 14.91
N TYR A 126 79.99 -77.42 15.58
CA TYR A 126 81.32 -77.19 15.02
C TYR A 126 82.34 -78.07 15.74
N THR A 127 82.95 -79.00 15.02
CA THR A 127 84.07 -79.79 15.52
C THR A 127 85.33 -78.94 15.38
N ILE A 128 85.86 -78.45 16.51
CA ILE A 128 87.16 -77.77 16.55
C ILE A 128 88.24 -78.81 16.77
N THR A 129 89.30 -78.77 15.96
CA THR A 129 90.44 -79.68 16.04
C THR A 129 91.72 -78.88 16.29
N ALA A 130 92.43 -79.22 17.36
CA ALA A 130 93.74 -78.69 17.72
C ALA A 130 94.81 -79.76 17.49
N SER A 131 95.95 -79.37 16.92
CA SER A 131 97.02 -80.30 16.56
C SER A 131 98.43 -79.70 16.65
N ASN A 132 99.40 -80.59 16.78
CA ASN A 132 100.84 -80.35 16.61
C ASN A 132 101.47 -81.45 15.75
N LEU A 133 102.80 -81.45 15.60
CA LEU A 133 103.54 -82.42 14.77
C LEU A 133 103.38 -83.91 15.16
N SER A 134 102.75 -84.24 16.28
CA SER A 134 102.63 -85.63 16.78
C SER A 134 101.23 -86.06 17.19
N GLN A 135 100.34 -85.13 17.56
CA GLN A 135 99.01 -85.46 18.09
C GLN A 135 97.95 -84.47 17.59
N SER A 136 96.72 -84.97 17.50
CA SER A 136 95.53 -84.17 17.17
C SER A 136 94.37 -84.57 18.08
N LYS A 137 93.61 -83.58 18.57
CA LYS A 137 92.40 -83.78 19.37
C LYS A 137 91.31 -82.83 18.92
N SER A 138 90.08 -83.34 18.93
CA SER A 138 88.89 -82.58 18.54
C SER A 138 87.90 -82.50 19.69
N THR A 139 87.17 -81.38 19.74
CA THR A 139 86.04 -81.15 20.65
C THR A 139 84.91 -80.48 19.87
N THR A 140 83.66 -80.75 20.24
CA THR A 140 82.49 -80.20 19.53
C THR A 140 81.87 -79.08 20.33
N ILE A 141 81.82 -77.89 19.75
CA ILE A 141 81.06 -76.75 20.27
C ILE A 141 79.78 -76.57 19.46
N ILE A 142 78.79 -75.89 20.05
CA ILE A 142 77.58 -75.47 19.35
C ILE A 142 77.60 -73.94 19.26
N ILE A 143 77.34 -73.39 18.08
CA ILE A 143 77.19 -71.95 17.88
C ILE A 143 75.84 -71.65 17.23
N THR A 144 75.06 -70.79 17.87
CA THR A 144 73.85 -70.15 17.34
C THR A 144 74.16 -68.67 17.09
N VAL A 145 73.66 -68.07 16.00
CA VAL A 145 73.73 -66.62 15.79
C VAL A 145 72.31 -66.09 15.62
N ASN A 146 71.78 -65.47 16.68
CA ASN A 146 70.45 -64.86 16.68
C ASN A 146 70.46 -63.50 15.98
N ALA A 147 69.36 -63.08 15.35
CA ALA A 147 69.25 -61.70 14.85
C ALA A 147 69.17 -60.70 16.02
N ASN A 148 69.79 -59.53 15.86
CA ASN A 148 69.81 -58.49 16.89
C ASN A 148 68.37 -58.00 17.19
N PRO A 149 67.85 -58.16 18.44
CA PRO A 149 66.49 -57.75 18.78
C PRO A 149 66.29 -56.23 18.63
N PRO A 150 65.07 -55.76 18.30
CA PRO A 150 64.79 -54.32 18.25
C PRO A 150 65.03 -53.66 19.62
N ALA A 151 65.78 -52.56 19.62
CA ALA A 151 66.11 -51.80 20.83
C ALA A 151 66.12 -50.29 20.56
N ALA A 152 65.91 -49.50 21.63
CA ALA A 152 65.89 -48.04 21.59
C ALA A 152 64.92 -47.42 20.54
N LEU A 153 63.75 -48.04 20.36
CA LEU A 153 62.67 -47.48 19.52
C LEU A 153 62.20 -46.14 20.09
N ASN A 154 62.35 -45.06 19.34
CA ASN A 154 61.93 -43.73 19.76
C ASN A 154 61.51 -42.84 18.59
N PHE A 155 60.36 -42.19 18.73
CA PHE A 155 59.93 -41.14 17.81
C PHE A 155 60.56 -39.79 18.20
N ALA A 156 60.83 -38.93 17.20
CA ALA A 156 61.46 -37.62 17.45
C ALA A 156 60.56 -36.65 18.25
N ALA A 157 59.25 -36.88 18.27
CA ALA A 157 58.29 -36.20 19.13
C ALA A 157 57.43 -37.24 19.87
N PRO A 158 57.10 -37.03 21.16
CA PRO A 158 56.26 -37.95 21.94
C PRO A 158 54.75 -37.75 21.69
N ALA A 159 54.36 -36.67 21.01
CA ALA A 159 52.97 -36.34 20.72
C ALA A 159 52.81 -35.80 19.29
N PHE A 160 51.73 -36.20 18.63
CA PHE A 160 51.37 -35.79 17.28
C PHE A 160 49.95 -35.23 17.26
N THR A 161 49.79 -34.06 16.61
CA THR A 161 48.49 -33.46 16.35
C THR A 161 48.28 -33.43 14.84
N PHE A 162 47.23 -34.10 14.38
CA PHE A 162 46.82 -34.13 12.97
C PHE A 162 45.49 -33.40 12.79
N THR A 163 45.16 -33.06 11.54
CA THR A 163 43.87 -32.48 11.16
C THR A 163 43.07 -33.50 10.36
N ALA A 164 41.83 -33.75 10.77
CA ALA A 164 40.93 -34.71 10.12
C ALA A 164 40.68 -34.31 8.66
N GLY A 165 40.85 -35.26 7.74
CA GLY A 165 40.59 -35.09 6.31
C GLY A 165 41.63 -34.27 5.54
N ALA A 166 42.79 -33.96 6.13
CA ALA A 166 43.87 -33.24 5.42
C ALA A 166 44.38 -34.04 4.21
N MET A 167 44.54 -33.38 3.06
CA MET A 167 45.06 -34.00 1.84
C MET A 167 46.04 -33.07 1.11
N PRO A 168 47.22 -33.54 0.67
CA PRO A 168 47.78 -34.88 0.90
C PRO A 168 48.04 -35.18 2.38
N GLY A 169 48.25 -36.45 2.71
CA GLY A 169 48.68 -36.87 4.05
C GLY A 169 50.06 -36.32 4.42
N PHE A 170 50.39 -36.38 5.71
CA PHE A 170 51.70 -35.94 6.20
C PHE A 170 52.83 -36.88 5.72
N ALA A 171 54.05 -36.33 5.62
CA ALA A 171 55.22 -37.14 5.26
C ALA A 171 55.47 -38.23 6.32
N PRO A 172 55.73 -39.50 5.93
CA PRO A 172 55.84 -40.61 6.89
C PRO A 172 56.83 -40.35 8.02
N ILE A 173 56.36 -40.46 9.26
CA ILE A 173 57.13 -40.20 10.47
C ILE A 173 57.83 -41.51 10.86
N VAL A 174 59.15 -41.56 10.61
CA VAL A 174 59.99 -42.73 10.89
C VAL A 174 60.60 -42.61 12.30
N PRO A 175 60.46 -43.63 13.17
CA PRO A 175 61.16 -43.65 14.45
C PRO A 175 62.64 -44.04 14.28
N ASN A 176 63.48 -43.61 15.21
CA ASN A 176 64.82 -44.15 15.37
C ASN A 176 64.75 -45.50 16.12
N TYR A 177 65.59 -46.45 15.77
CA TYR A 177 65.74 -47.73 16.46
C TYR A 177 67.09 -48.38 16.11
N THR A 178 67.45 -49.42 16.86
CA THR A 178 68.57 -50.34 16.59
C THR A 178 68.08 -51.78 16.54
N GLY A 179 68.89 -52.69 16.00
CA GLY A 179 68.48 -54.09 15.76
C GLY A 179 67.63 -54.27 14.50
N THR A 180 67.07 -55.47 14.31
CA THR A 180 66.28 -55.82 13.10
C THR A 180 64.81 -56.01 13.45
N ILE A 181 63.95 -55.11 12.97
CA ILE A 181 62.50 -55.22 13.08
C ILE A 181 61.96 -56.20 12.02
N THR A 182 61.07 -57.11 12.42
CA THR A 182 60.28 -57.93 11.47
C THR A 182 58.77 -57.76 11.63
N ASN A 183 58.31 -57.17 12.74
CA ASN A 183 56.92 -56.81 12.96
C ASN A 183 56.79 -55.53 13.82
N CYS A 184 55.75 -54.74 13.57
CA CYS A 184 55.40 -53.52 14.30
C CYS A 184 53.89 -53.49 14.57
N THR A 185 53.50 -53.31 15.83
CA THR A 185 52.10 -53.28 16.26
C THR A 185 51.84 -52.14 17.23
N SER A 186 50.64 -51.56 17.19
CA SER A 186 50.10 -50.77 18.31
C SER A 186 49.29 -51.66 19.26
N ASP A 187 49.17 -51.25 20.51
CA ASP A 187 48.34 -51.86 21.55
C ASP A 187 46.83 -51.73 21.28
N ILE A 188 46.41 -50.57 20.75
CA ILE A 188 45.05 -50.30 20.28
C ILE A 188 45.05 -49.89 18.79
N PRO A 189 43.94 -50.05 18.04
CA PRO A 189 43.88 -49.66 16.63
C PRO A 189 44.14 -48.16 16.43
N LEU A 190 45.03 -47.84 15.50
CA LEU A 190 45.32 -46.44 15.13
C LEU A 190 44.06 -45.71 14.59
N PRO A 191 44.00 -44.37 14.71
CA PRO A 191 42.91 -43.56 14.18
C PRO A 191 42.63 -43.86 12.70
N THR A 192 41.36 -43.99 12.32
CA THR A 192 40.95 -44.39 10.97
C THR A 192 41.60 -43.51 9.90
N GLY A 193 42.39 -44.12 9.00
CA GLY A 193 43.15 -43.42 7.96
C GLY A 193 44.64 -43.21 8.28
N LEU A 194 45.08 -43.49 9.52
CA LEU A 194 46.50 -43.71 9.84
C LEU A 194 46.88 -45.19 9.67
N SER A 195 48.18 -45.41 9.44
CA SER A 195 48.78 -46.73 9.23
C SER A 195 50.19 -46.79 9.83
N LEU A 196 50.60 -47.99 10.25
CA LEU A 196 51.93 -48.27 10.81
C LEU A 196 52.68 -49.21 9.86
N GLY A 197 53.90 -48.84 9.47
CA GLY A 197 54.77 -49.68 8.65
C GLY A 197 55.27 -50.89 9.44
N THR A 198 54.98 -52.10 8.94
CA THR A 198 55.19 -53.36 9.67
C THR A 198 56.66 -53.74 9.91
N THR A 199 57.60 -53.20 9.13
CA THR A 199 59.04 -53.53 9.19
C THR A 199 59.94 -52.36 9.62
N ASN A 200 59.37 -51.17 9.85
CA ASN A 200 60.10 -49.96 10.20
C ASN A 200 59.38 -49.06 11.24
N CYS A 201 58.18 -49.46 11.70
CA CYS A 201 57.31 -48.71 12.61
C CYS A 201 56.99 -47.27 12.15
N SER A 202 57.09 -46.95 10.85
CA SER A 202 56.80 -45.58 10.37
C SER A 202 55.30 -45.30 10.38
N LEU A 203 54.89 -44.18 10.98
CA LEU A 203 53.50 -43.73 11.02
C LEU A 203 53.20 -42.91 9.74
N SER A 204 52.12 -43.22 9.03
CA SER A 204 51.74 -42.50 7.80
C SER A 204 50.23 -42.53 7.52
N GLY A 205 49.75 -41.66 6.62
CA GLY A 205 48.38 -41.63 6.14
C GLY A 205 47.72 -40.26 6.31
N SER A 206 46.39 -40.26 6.46
CA SER A 206 45.61 -39.08 6.85
C SER A 206 44.39 -39.51 7.65
N PRO A 207 44.23 -39.06 8.92
CA PRO A 207 43.12 -39.49 9.75
C PRO A 207 41.82 -38.85 9.28
N THR A 208 40.72 -39.59 9.28
CA THR A 208 39.40 -39.12 8.81
C THR A 208 38.43 -38.77 9.92
N ILE A 209 38.69 -39.20 11.16
CA ILE A 209 37.82 -39.02 12.33
C ILE A 209 38.57 -38.23 13.41
N THR A 210 37.90 -37.24 14.00
CA THR A 210 38.44 -36.42 15.10
C THR A 210 38.52 -37.18 16.41
N GLN A 211 39.57 -36.96 17.20
CA GLN A 211 39.85 -37.68 18.44
C GLN A 211 40.64 -36.81 19.41
N GLY A 212 40.28 -36.86 20.70
CA GLY A 212 41.08 -36.24 21.77
C GLY A 212 42.43 -36.94 21.98
N PRO A 213 43.36 -36.34 22.73
CA PRO A 213 44.70 -36.89 22.97
C PRO A 213 44.62 -38.30 23.55
N THR A 214 45.04 -39.29 22.76
CA THR A 214 44.99 -40.72 23.08
C THR A 214 46.39 -41.30 22.98
N ASN A 215 46.79 -42.12 23.96
CA ASN A 215 48.11 -42.75 23.99
C ASN A 215 48.09 -44.10 23.25
N TYR A 216 49.18 -44.37 22.54
CA TYR A 216 49.41 -45.58 21.75
C TYR A 216 50.80 -46.14 22.09
N THR A 217 50.86 -47.42 22.46
CA THR A 217 52.10 -48.15 22.72
C THR A 217 52.55 -48.84 21.43
N ILE A 218 53.48 -48.22 20.71
CA ILE A 218 54.07 -48.79 19.50
C ILE A 218 55.14 -49.79 19.90
N THR A 219 54.99 -51.05 19.49
CA THR A 219 55.91 -52.16 19.80
C THR A 219 56.57 -52.66 18.53
N ALA A 220 57.91 -52.62 18.48
CA ALA A 220 58.73 -53.26 17.46
C ALA A 220 59.19 -54.64 17.98
N SER A 221 59.15 -55.67 17.13
CA SER A 221 59.54 -57.02 17.52
C SER A 221 60.23 -57.82 16.40
N ASN A 222 61.00 -58.82 16.82
CA ASN A 222 61.38 -59.98 16.02
C ASN A 222 61.34 -61.26 16.89
N SER A 223 61.75 -62.41 16.34
CA SER A 223 61.73 -63.70 17.04
C SER A 223 62.67 -63.82 18.26
N PHE A 224 63.48 -62.80 18.54
CA PHE A 224 64.49 -62.79 19.60
C PHE A 224 64.26 -61.69 20.65
N GLY A 225 63.28 -60.80 20.46
CA GLY A 225 62.95 -59.75 21.43
C GLY A 225 62.04 -58.67 20.87
N SER A 226 61.64 -57.75 21.75
CA SER A 226 60.83 -56.59 21.43
C SER A 226 61.22 -55.37 22.26
N THR A 227 60.87 -54.20 21.75
CA THR A 227 60.96 -52.92 22.45
C THR A 227 59.71 -52.10 22.13
N SER A 228 59.28 -51.24 23.04
CA SER A 228 58.10 -50.41 22.85
C SER A 228 58.33 -48.96 23.25
N THR A 229 57.53 -48.07 22.69
CA THR A 229 57.56 -46.63 22.95
C THR A 229 56.14 -46.07 22.96
N LEU A 230 55.92 -45.00 23.71
CA LEU A 230 54.62 -44.38 23.87
C LEU A 230 54.52 -43.12 23.00
N ILE A 231 53.45 -43.01 22.20
CA ILE A 231 53.12 -41.78 21.47
C ILE A 231 51.69 -41.34 21.79
N THR A 232 51.46 -40.04 21.97
CA THR A 232 50.11 -39.48 22.02
C THR A 232 49.69 -39.03 20.63
N ILE A 233 48.49 -39.40 20.18
CA ILE A 233 47.90 -38.87 18.94
C ILE A 233 46.63 -38.09 19.28
N THR A 234 46.51 -36.89 18.70
CA THR A 234 45.31 -36.06 18.71
C THR A 234 44.89 -35.80 17.27
N VAL A 235 43.58 -35.84 16.97
CA VAL A 235 43.06 -35.48 15.64
C VAL A 235 42.02 -34.37 15.78
N ASN A 236 42.44 -33.15 15.44
CA ASN A 236 41.58 -31.96 15.46
C ASN A 236 40.76 -31.84 14.18
N ILE A 237 39.72 -31.02 14.20
CA ILE A 237 38.95 -30.68 13.00
C ILE A 237 39.65 -29.54 12.23
N ALA A 238 39.48 -29.46 10.91
CA ALA A 238 39.93 -28.27 10.18
C ALA A 238 39.02 -27.07 10.53
N PRO A 239 39.54 -25.86 10.75
CA PRO A 239 38.70 -24.67 10.88
C PRO A 239 37.89 -24.43 9.59
N PRO A 240 36.68 -23.85 9.66
CA PRO A 240 35.90 -23.60 8.45
C PRO A 240 36.58 -22.53 7.59
N SER A 241 36.40 -22.61 6.28
CA SER A 241 37.07 -21.74 5.31
C SER A 241 36.16 -21.40 4.12
N ALA A 242 36.54 -20.40 3.33
CA ALA A 242 35.80 -19.96 2.13
C ALA A 242 34.29 -19.71 2.34
N LEU A 243 33.91 -19.19 3.52
CA LEU A 243 32.55 -18.70 3.78
C LEU A 243 32.24 -17.55 2.81
N ASN A 244 31.12 -17.63 2.10
CA ASN A 244 30.67 -16.61 1.16
C ASN A 244 29.14 -16.61 0.99
N TYR A 245 28.57 -15.40 0.98
CA TYR A 245 27.14 -15.15 0.75
C TYR A 245 26.92 -14.55 -0.63
N ALA A 246 26.68 -15.42 -1.61
CA ALA A 246 26.32 -14.99 -2.96
C ALA A 246 25.04 -14.14 -2.94
N GLY A 247 25.04 -13.01 -3.67
CA GLY A 247 23.91 -12.09 -3.76
C GLY A 247 23.92 -10.92 -2.76
N SER A 248 24.89 -10.84 -1.84
CA SER A 248 25.13 -9.61 -1.06
C SER A 248 25.57 -8.47 -2.00
N PRO A 249 25.08 -7.22 -1.86
CA PRO A 249 24.17 -6.72 -0.82
C PRO A 249 22.72 -7.16 -1.04
N PHE A 250 22.07 -7.61 0.04
CA PHE A 250 20.69 -8.06 0.02
C PHE A 250 19.71 -6.90 0.24
N VAL A 251 18.63 -6.89 -0.55
CA VAL A 251 17.50 -5.97 -0.40
C VAL A 251 16.23 -6.81 -0.28
N PHE A 252 15.53 -6.66 0.83
CA PHE A 252 14.27 -7.35 1.11
C PHE A 252 13.11 -6.36 1.18
N THR A 253 11.90 -6.88 1.02
CA THR A 253 10.66 -6.14 1.26
C THR A 253 10.11 -6.55 2.62
N GLN A 254 9.64 -5.57 3.41
CA GLN A 254 8.98 -5.80 4.67
C GLN A 254 7.79 -6.76 4.51
N ASP A 255 7.59 -7.64 5.49
CA ASP A 255 6.53 -8.65 5.58
C ASP A 255 6.52 -9.70 4.43
N ALA A 256 7.48 -9.65 3.51
CA ALA A 256 7.69 -10.67 2.48
C ALA A 256 8.69 -11.73 2.94
N THR A 257 8.25 -12.99 3.07
CA THR A 257 9.12 -14.12 3.44
C THR A 257 10.25 -14.31 2.42
N ILE A 258 11.50 -14.31 2.89
CA ILE A 258 12.65 -14.46 2.01
C ILE A 258 12.88 -15.93 1.62
N ALA A 259 13.39 -16.16 0.42
CA ALA A 259 14.02 -17.44 0.10
C ALA A 259 15.26 -17.62 0.99
N ALA A 260 15.47 -18.82 1.54
CA ALA A 260 16.56 -19.07 2.48
C ALA A 260 17.92 -18.91 1.79
N ILE A 261 18.74 -17.98 2.28
CA ILE A 261 20.07 -17.69 1.75
C ILE A 261 21.07 -18.63 2.41
N THR A 262 21.37 -19.73 1.72
CA THR A 262 22.39 -20.70 2.13
C THR A 262 23.77 -20.25 1.63
N PRO A 263 24.75 -19.98 2.51
CA PRO A 263 26.11 -19.64 2.09
C PRO A 263 26.87 -20.85 1.54
N SER A 264 27.89 -20.57 0.72
CA SER A 264 28.95 -21.55 0.46
C SER A 264 29.97 -21.50 1.61
N VAL A 265 30.36 -22.65 2.16
CA VAL A 265 31.43 -22.78 3.17
C VAL A 265 32.13 -24.13 3.00
N THR A 266 33.43 -24.18 3.28
CA THR A 266 34.29 -25.38 3.19
C THR A 266 34.71 -25.84 4.57
N GLY A 267 34.61 -27.14 4.84
CA GLY A 267 34.83 -27.73 6.17
C GLY A 267 33.57 -27.74 7.04
N THR A 268 33.65 -28.38 8.20
CA THR A 268 32.50 -28.58 9.10
C THR A 268 32.28 -27.36 10.00
N VAL A 269 31.07 -26.79 9.96
CA VAL A 269 30.63 -25.72 10.87
C VAL A 269 29.84 -26.32 12.02
N THR A 270 30.10 -25.89 13.26
CA THR A 270 29.35 -26.31 14.45
C THR A 270 28.69 -25.15 15.20
N ALA A 271 29.05 -23.90 14.91
CA ALA A 271 28.38 -22.71 15.42
C ALA A 271 28.46 -21.54 14.42
N CYS A 272 27.33 -20.86 14.22
CA CYS A 272 27.18 -19.65 13.41
C CYS A 272 26.70 -18.49 14.28
N SER A 273 27.23 -17.28 14.04
CA SER A 273 26.80 -16.06 14.73
C SER A 273 26.89 -14.83 13.82
N SER A 274 26.22 -13.75 14.21
CA SER A 274 26.39 -12.41 13.66
C SER A 274 26.95 -11.47 14.74
N ASP A 275 27.68 -10.44 14.31
CA ASP A 275 28.24 -9.39 15.19
C ASP A 275 27.17 -8.51 15.84
N ILE A 276 26.09 -8.22 15.12
CA ILE A 276 24.87 -7.57 15.62
C ILE A 276 23.62 -8.41 15.26
N PRO A 277 22.51 -8.31 16.01
CA PRO A 277 21.29 -9.05 15.71
C PRO A 277 20.73 -8.73 14.32
N LEU A 278 20.38 -9.78 13.56
CA LEU A 278 19.72 -9.65 12.25
C LEU A 278 18.40 -8.87 12.33
N PRO A 279 17.91 -8.29 11.21
CA PRO A 279 16.64 -7.56 11.17
C PRO A 279 15.49 -8.40 11.74
N THR A 280 14.58 -7.78 12.48
CA THR A 280 13.53 -8.51 13.23
C THR A 280 12.67 -9.36 12.30
N GLY A 281 12.52 -10.65 12.65
CA GLY A 281 11.85 -11.65 11.82
C GLY A 281 12.76 -12.42 10.86
N LEU A 282 14.03 -12.05 10.71
CA LEU A 282 15.07 -12.91 10.13
C LEU A 282 15.81 -13.71 11.21
N THR A 283 16.33 -14.88 10.82
CA THR A 283 17.05 -15.82 11.68
C THR A 283 18.30 -16.34 10.99
N LEU A 284 19.31 -16.75 11.78
CA LEU A 284 20.54 -17.38 11.30
C LEU A 284 20.57 -18.84 11.76
N GLY A 285 20.69 -19.78 10.83
CA GLY A 285 20.80 -21.20 11.13
C GLY A 285 22.09 -21.53 11.89
N ALA A 286 21.97 -22.02 13.12
CA ALA A 286 23.08 -22.14 14.07
C ALA A 286 24.26 -23.03 13.63
N THR A 287 24.07 -23.93 12.66
CA THR A 287 25.14 -24.80 12.09
C THR A 287 25.28 -24.72 10.58
N THR A 288 24.25 -24.25 9.86
CA THR A 288 24.26 -24.09 8.39
C THR A 288 24.65 -22.68 7.95
N CYS A 289 24.60 -21.72 8.88
CA CYS A 289 24.70 -20.28 8.66
C CYS A 289 23.70 -19.74 7.61
N ALA A 290 22.65 -20.48 7.28
CA ALA A 290 21.63 -20.02 6.34
C ALA A 290 20.78 -18.91 6.96
N ILE A 291 20.46 -17.87 6.20
CA ILE A 291 19.61 -16.75 6.64
C ILE A 291 18.21 -16.94 6.08
N SER A 292 17.18 -16.96 6.94
CA SER A 292 15.79 -17.16 6.53
C SER A 292 14.80 -16.47 7.48
N GLY A 293 13.57 -16.23 7.00
CA GLY A 293 12.48 -15.64 7.78
C GLY A 293 11.67 -14.62 7.00
N THR A 294 11.04 -13.70 7.72
CA THR A 294 10.15 -12.66 7.18
C THR A 294 10.47 -11.35 7.90
N PRO A 295 11.21 -10.40 7.28
CA PRO A 295 11.64 -9.18 7.96
C PRO A 295 10.46 -8.23 8.18
N ASN A 296 10.16 -7.90 9.43
CA ASN A 296 8.93 -7.16 9.80
C ASN A 296 9.17 -5.69 10.19
N ALA A 297 10.42 -5.22 10.19
CA ALA A 297 10.78 -3.82 10.42
C ALA A 297 11.58 -3.25 9.24
N ILE A 298 11.28 -2.00 8.86
CA ILE A 298 12.02 -1.23 7.86
C ILE A 298 13.43 -0.93 8.38
N GLN A 299 14.46 -1.11 7.56
CA GLN A 299 15.84 -0.87 7.95
C GLN A 299 16.70 -0.36 6.79
N PRO A 300 17.46 0.75 6.95
CA PRO A 300 18.42 1.20 5.95
C PRO A 300 19.57 0.19 5.77
N ALA A 301 20.31 0.31 4.66
CA ALA A 301 21.44 -0.56 4.34
C ALA A 301 22.44 -0.67 5.50
N THR A 302 22.46 -1.83 6.15
CA THR A 302 23.24 -2.10 7.37
C THR A 302 24.19 -3.27 7.11
N ASN A 303 25.43 -3.15 7.57
CA ASN A 303 26.44 -4.19 7.44
C ASN A 303 26.41 -5.15 8.63
N TYR A 304 26.63 -6.44 8.35
CA TYR A 304 26.67 -7.54 9.30
C TYR A 304 27.89 -8.41 9.01
N THR A 305 28.60 -8.83 10.04
CA THR A 305 29.73 -9.78 9.94
C THR A 305 29.24 -11.16 10.37
N ILE A 306 28.94 -12.03 9.41
CA ILE A 306 28.53 -13.40 9.73
C ILE A 306 29.77 -14.26 9.96
N THR A 307 29.76 -15.00 11.06
CA THR A 307 30.85 -15.86 11.52
C THR A 307 30.41 -17.32 11.43
N ALA A 308 31.23 -18.15 10.77
CA ALA A 308 31.10 -19.60 10.80
C ALA A 308 32.29 -20.18 11.58
N SER A 309 32.04 -21.09 12.52
CA SER A 309 33.05 -21.56 13.47
C SER A 309 32.93 -23.03 13.84
N ASN A 310 34.03 -23.60 14.31
CA ASN A 310 34.09 -24.86 15.04
C ASN A 310 35.18 -24.81 16.13
N SER A 311 35.42 -25.92 16.83
CA SER A 311 36.37 -26.01 17.95
C SER A 311 37.83 -25.70 17.61
N SER A 312 38.21 -25.61 16.32
CA SER A 312 39.57 -25.31 15.86
C SER A 312 39.71 -23.95 15.17
N GLY A 313 38.65 -23.16 15.05
CA GLY A 313 38.70 -21.79 14.55
C GLY A 313 37.43 -21.30 13.84
N SER A 314 37.53 -20.11 13.26
CA SER A 314 36.41 -19.39 12.61
C SER A 314 36.82 -18.68 11.33
N ILE A 315 35.83 -18.45 10.47
CA ILE A 315 35.91 -17.58 9.30
C ILE A 315 34.74 -16.59 9.32
N HIS A 316 34.97 -15.39 8.78
CA HIS A 316 34.03 -14.27 8.83
C HIS A 316 33.76 -13.76 7.41
N PHE A 317 32.52 -13.38 7.11
CA PHE A 317 32.14 -12.78 5.82
C PHE A 317 31.18 -11.60 6.04
N PRO A 318 31.47 -10.40 5.48
CA PRO A 318 30.59 -9.25 5.58
C PRO A 318 29.44 -9.35 4.57
N ILE A 319 28.21 -9.08 5.04
CA ILE A 319 27.03 -8.89 4.19
C ILE A 319 26.39 -7.53 4.49
N THR A 320 25.65 -6.99 3.52
CA THR A 320 24.78 -5.82 3.75
C THR A 320 23.33 -6.26 3.58
N ILE A 321 22.44 -5.83 4.48
CA ILE A 321 21.00 -6.05 4.38
C ILE A 321 20.29 -4.69 4.41
N THR A 322 19.32 -4.51 3.51
CA THR A 322 18.34 -3.42 3.52
C THR A 322 16.94 -4.03 3.59
N VAL A 323 16.04 -3.47 4.40
CA VAL A 323 14.61 -3.85 4.40
C VAL A 323 13.79 -2.63 4.01
N ASN A 324 13.28 -2.65 2.78
CA ASN A 324 12.39 -1.63 2.23
C ASN A 324 10.96 -1.85 2.71
N MET A 325 10.20 -0.77 2.90
CA MET A 325 8.76 -0.84 3.20
C MET A 325 8.00 -1.52 2.05
N ALA A 326 6.99 -2.32 2.38
CA ALA A 326 6.13 -2.95 1.37
C ALA A 326 5.37 -1.89 0.53
N PRO A 327 5.23 -2.08 -0.80
CA PRO A 327 4.33 -1.25 -1.59
C PRO A 327 2.87 -1.49 -1.16
N PRO A 328 1.97 -0.50 -1.24
CA PRO A 328 0.58 -0.70 -0.86
C PRO A 328 -0.11 -1.66 -1.83
N SER A 329 -1.12 -2.40 -1.37
CA SER A 329 -1.81 -3.43 -2.15
C SER A 329 -3.30 -3.52 -1.82
N ALA A 330 -4.06 -4.24 -2.64
CA ALA A 330 -5.49 -4.53 -2.44
C ALA A 330 -6.42 -3.29 -2.28
N LEU A 331 -6.05 -2.15 -2.88
CA LEU A 331 -6.88 -0.94 -2.85
C LEU A 331 -8.27 -1.20 -3.45
N SER A 332 -9.32 -0.91 -2.68
CA SER A 332 -10.70 -1.13 -3.08
C SER A 332 -11.66 -0.18 -2.36
N TYR A 333 -12.76 0.20 -3.03
CA TYR A 333 -13.82 1.02 -2.46
C TYR A 333 -15.13 0.22 -2.42
N ALA A 334 -15.72 0.06 -1.24
CA ALA A 334 -17.07 -0.47 -1.12
C ALA A 334 -18.08 0.55 -1.68
N GLY A 335 -19.09 0.07 -2.42
CA GLY A 335 -20.18 0.91 -2.93
C GLY A 335 -19.96 1.57 -4.29
N THR A 336 -18.83 1.33 -4.97
CA THR A 336 -18.72 1.66 -6.42
C THR A 336 -19.61 0.71 -7.25
N PRO A 337 -20.34 1.18 -8.29
CA PRO A 337 -20.40 2.54 -8.82
C PRO A 337 -21.19 3.50 -7.91
N PHE A 338 -20.59 4.65 -7.61
CA PHE A 338 -21.19 5.67 -6.77
C PHE A 338 -22.17 6.54 -7.56
N THR A 339 -23.32 6.84 -6.96
CA THR A 339 -24.25 7.85 -7.43
C THR A 339 -24.48 8.86 -6.31
N PHE A 340 -24.13 10.12 -6.56
CA PHE A 340 -24.28 11.21 -5.60
C PHE A 340 -25.29 12.24 -6.08
N THR A 341 -25.81 13.04 -5.14
CA THR A 341 -26.77 14.12 -5.40
C THR A 341 -26.07 15.47 -5.30
N GLN A 342 -26.24 16.33 -6.30
CA GLN A 342 -25.66 17.68 -6.32
C GLN A 342 -26.09 18.46 -5.06
N GLY A 343 -25.13 19.09 -4.39
CA GLY A 343 -25.35 19.87 -3.17
C GLY A 343 -25.55 19.07 -1.88
N ALA A 344 -25.63 17.74 -1.94
CA ALA A 344 -25.68 16.89 -0.76
C ALA A 344 -24.27 16.40 -0.37
N THR A 345 -23.85 16.62 0.87
CA THR A 345 -22.56 16.12 1.38
C THR A 345 -22.55 14.59 1.36
N ILE A 346 -21.52 13.98 0.78
CA ILE A 346 -21.43 12.53 0.66
C ILE A 346 -21.01 11.89 2.00
N THR A 347 -21.53 10.70 2.28
CA THR A 347 -20.87 9.79 3.23
C THR A 347 -19.47 9.51 2.71
N THR A 348 -18.45 9.72 3.55
CA THR A 348 -17.05 9.58 3.12
C THR A 348 -16.77 8.15 2.66
N ALA A 349 -16.35 8.00 1.40
CA ALA A 349 -15.98 6.71 0.83
C ALA A 349 -14.56 6.36 1.27
N THR A 350 -14.47 5.64 2.40
CA THR A 350 -13.21 5.10 2.94
C THR A 350 -12.82 3.81 2.19
N PRO A 351 -11.65 3.75 1.54
CA PRO A 351 -11.19 2.52 0.92
C PRO A 351 -10.68 1.50 1.94
N SER A 352 -10.62 0.25 1.52
CA SER A 352 -9.73 -0.77 2.10
C SER A 352 -8.42 -0.77 1.31
N VAL A 353 -7.28 -0.84 2.01
CA VAL A 353 -5.94 -0.93 1.44
C VAL A 353 -5.00 -1.62 2.44
N THR A 354 -4.09 -2.45 1.94
CA THR A 354 -3.09 -3.17 2.73
C THR A 354 -1.72 -2.50 2.60
N GLY A 355 -1.02 -2.32 3.72
CA GLY A 355 0.29 -1.66 3.77
C GLY A 355 0.22 -0.13 3.91
N THR A 356 1.38 0.49 4.11
CA THR A 356 1.49 1.92 4.44
C THR A 356 1.42 2.79 3.19
N VAL A 357 0.38 3.63 3.09
CA VAL A 357 0.21 4.63 2.03
C VAL A 357 0.78 5.98 2.49
N THR A 358 1.52 6.66 1.61
CA THR A 358 2.07 8.00 1.87
C THR A 358 1.63 9.05 0.84
N ALA A 359 1.08 8.63 -0.31
CA ALA A 359 0.49 9.51 -1.31
C ALA A 359 -0.67 8.84 -2.06
N CYS A 360 -1.77 9.56 -2.21
CA CYS A 360 -2.98 9.18 -2.94
C CYS A 360 -3.28 10.16 -4.09
N SER A 361 -3.72 9.65 -5.23
CA SER A 361 -4.12 10.46 -6.39
C SER A 361 -5.25 9.81 -7.19
N SER A 362 -5.95 10.61 -7.99
CA SER A 362 -6.78 10.14 -9.11
C SER A 362 -6.10 10.49 -10.44
N ASP A 363 -6.38 9.70 -11.47
CA ASP A 363 -5.91 9.90 -12.85
C ASP A 363 -6.45 11.19 -13.49
N ILE A 364 -7.71 11.52 -13.22
CA ILE A 364 -8.36 12.79 -13.58
C ILE A 364 -8.95 13.48 -12.33
N PRO A 365 -9.16 14.82 -12.34
CA PRO A 365 -9.74 15.51 -11.20
C PRO A 365 -11.15 15.00 -10.86
N LEU A 366 -11.38 14.71 -9.57
CA LEU A 366 -12.70 14.31 -9.06
C LEU A 366 -13.78 15.39 -9.33
N PRO A 367 -15.08 15.03 -9.31
CA PRO A 367 -16.18 15.97 -9.53
C PRO A 367 -16.07 17.19 -8.61
N ALA A 368 -16.32 18.39 -9.13
CA ALA A 368 -16.11 19.64 -8.39
C ALA A 368 -16.84 19.61 -7.04
N GLY A 369 -16.11 19.92 -5.95
CA GLY A 369 -16.60 19.83 -4.57
C GLY A 369 -16.35 18.49 -3.87
N LEU A 370 -15.84 17.47 -4.56
CA LEU A 370 -15.24 16.27 -3.97
C LEU A 370 -13.71 16.38 -3.92
N GLY A 371 -13.09 15.72 -2.93
CA GLY A 371 -11.65 15.63 -2.77
C GLY A 371 -11.22 14.27 -2.23
N ILE A 372 -9.95 13.91 -2.48
CA ILE A 372 -9.32 12.70 -1.97
C ILE A 372 -8.32 13.05 -0.86
N ASN A 373 -8.35 12.32 0.25
CA ASN A 373 -7.35 12.45 1.30
C ASN A 373 -5.98 11.91 0.83
N GLY A 374 -4.93 12.72 0.94
CA GLY A 374 -3.60 12.41 0.40
C GLY A 374 -2.88 11.20 1.04
N THR A 375 -3.31 10.67 2.18
CA THR A 375 -2.66 9.51 2.84
C THR A 375 -3.61 8.36 3.15
N THR A 376 -4.90 8.61 3.37
CA THR A 376 -5.91 7.54 3.58
C THR A 376 -6.69 7.17 2.33
N CYS A 377 -6.52 7.92 1.24
CA CYS A 377 -7.26 7.82 -0.03
C CYS A 377 -8.79 7.97 0.13
N ALA A 378 -9.30 8.33 1.31
CA ALA A 378 -10.73 8.52 1.54
C ALA A 378 -11.29 9.67 0.69
N ILE A 379 -12.40 9.44 -0.01
CA ILE A 379 -13.06 10.44 -0.86
C ILE A 379 -14.22 11.07 -0.09
N SER A 380 -14.26 12.39 -0.01
CA SER A 380 -15.24 13.16 0.75
C SER A 380 -15.58 14.49 0.08
N GLY A 381 -16.65 15.16 0.54
CA GLY A 381 -17.04 16.49 0.08
C GLY A 381 -18.52 16.61 -0.27
N THR A 382 -18.86 17.62 -1.07
CA THR A 382 -20.22 17.97 -1.49
C THR A 382 -20.16 18.34 -2.98
N PRO A 383 -20.64 17.49 -3.91
CA PRO A 383 -20.45 17.72 -5.34
C PRO A 383 -21.32 18.89 -5.82
N THR A 384 -20.71 19.89 -6.44
CA THR A 384 -21.36 21.15 -6.84
C THR A 384 -21.87 21.15 -8.28
N THR A 385 -21.43 20.20 -9.11
CA THR A 385 -21.79 20.10 -10.53
C THR A 385 -22.27 18.70 -10.90
N THR A 386 -23.35 18.59 -11.66
CA THR A 386 -23.83 17.31 -12.21
C THR A 386 -22.86 16.73 -13.24
N GLN A 387 -22.78 15.40 -13.30
CA GLN A 387 -21.90 14.67 -14.20
C GLN A 387 -22.50 13.29 -14.52
N ALA A 388 -22.40 12.85 -15.78
CA ALA A 388 -22.68 11.47 -16.15
C ALA A 388 -21.67 10.50 -15.50
N ALA A 389 -22.03 9.22 -15.38
CA ALA A 389 -21.18 8.18 -14.81
C ALA A 389 -19.79 8.16 -15.47
N THR A 390 -18.78 8.58 -14.71
CA THR A 390 -17.40 8.74 -15.16
C THR A 390 -16.50 7.85 -14.33
N ASN A 391 -15.57 7.16 -14.98
CA ASN A 391 -14.63 6.26 -14.32
C ASN A 391 -13.36 7.02 -13.89
N TYR A 392 -12.88 6.69 -12.70
CA TYR A 392 -11.72 7.30 -12.05
C TYR A 392 -10.78 6.19 -11.58
N THR A 393 -9.51 6.24 -11.99
CA THR A 393 -8.47 5.34 -11.49
C THR A 393 -7.81 5.98 -10.29
N ILE A 394 -8.12 5.47 -9.09
CA ILE A 394 -7.50 5.93 -7.85
C ILE A 394 -6.24 5.12 -7.59
N THR A 395 -5.15 5.80 -7.25
CA THR A 395 -3.85 5.19 -6.97
C THR A 395 -3.44 5.48 -5.52
N ALA A 396 -3.06 4.43 -4.79
CA ALA A 396 -2.44 4.50 -3.47
C ALA A 396 -0.96 4.12 -3.59
N SER A 397 -0.07 4.93 -3.04
CA SER A 397 1.37 4.81 -3.28
C SER A 397 2.24 5.12 -2.06
N ASN A 398 3.47 4.60 -2.09
CA ASN A 398 4.57 5.02 -1.25
C ASN A 398 5.89 5.01 -2.04
N ALA A 399 7.01 5.31 -1.39
CA ALA A 399 8.33 5.43 -2.03
C ALA A 399 8.84 4.14 -2.74
N TYR A 400 8.21 2.98 -2.49
CA TYR A 400 8.64 1.67 -3.00
C TYR A 400 7.64 1.04 -3.99
N GLY A 401 6.48 1.66 -4.22
CA GLY A 401 5.52 1.21 -5.23
C GLY A 401 4.10 1.74 -5.02
N ASN A 402 3.17 1.21 -5.79
CA ASN A 402 1.77 1.62 -5.78
C ASN A 402 0.81 0.47 -6.11
N THR A 403 -0.46 0.70 -5.84
CA THR A 403 -1.61 -0.10 -6.29
C THR A 403 -2.71 0.85 -6.74
N SER A 404 -3.55 0.42 -7.68
CA SER A 404 -4.64 1.24 -8.21
C SER A 404 -5.92 0.44 -8.36
N THR A 405 -7.04 1.16 -8.38
CA THR A 405 -8.39 0.60 -8.52
C THR A 405 -9.29 1.58 -9.25
N THR A 406 -10.23 1.09 -10.04
CA THR A 406 -11.16 1.94 -10.79
C THR A 406 -12.51 2.02 -10.09
N ILE A 407 -12.94 3.24 -9.77
CA ILE A 407 -14.31 3.53 -9.31
C ILE A 407 -15.10 4.24 -10.40
N SER A 408 -16.42 4.20 -10.32
CA SER A 408 -17.29 5.04 -11.16
C SER A 408 -18.05 6.01 -10.28
N ILE A 409 -18.22 7.25 -10.73
CA ILE A 409 -18.99 8.30 -10.03
C ILE A 409 -19.95 8.96 -11.02
N ALA A 410 -21.23 9.03 -10.66
CA ALA A 410 -22.23 9.89 -11.28
C ALA A 410 -22.70 10.96 -10.26
N VAL A 411 -23.01 12.16 -10.74
CA VAL A 411 -23.61 13.24 -9.92
C VAL A 411 -24.91 13.70 -10.58
N ASN A 412 -26.03 13.37 -9.93
CA ASN A 412 -27.39 13.69 -10.38
C ASN A 412 -27.90 14.99 -9.73
N LEU A 413 -28.99 15.55 -10.26
CA LEU A 413 -29.66 16.70 -9.63
C LEU A 413 -30.29 16.30 -8.30
N ALA A 414 -30.43 17.26 -7.38
CA ALA A 414 -31.39 17.12 -6.29
C ALA A 414 -32.83 17.19 -6.86
N PRO A 415 -33.76 16.30 -6.47
CA PRO A 415 -35.17 16.45 -6.82
C PRO A 415 -35.71 17.81 -6.36
N PRO A 416 -36.58 18.49 -7.14
CA PRO A 416 -37.17 19.74 -6.69
C PRO A 416 -38.08 19.50 -5.49
N SER A 417 -38.15 20.44 -4.55
CA SER A 417 -38.89 20.29 -3.30
C SER A 417 -39.52 21.61 -2.85
N GLY A 418 -40.51 21.54 -1.94
CA GLY A 418 -41.12 22.74 -1.34
C GLY A 418 -41.88 23.63 -2.32
N LEU A 419 -42.46 23.07 -3.40
CA LEU A 419 -43.30 23.82 -4.33
C LEU A 419 -44.56 24.33 -3.61
N ALA A 420 -44.76 25.65 -3.58
CA ALA A 420 -45.92 26.27 -2.94
C ALA A 420 -46.31 27.58 -3.66
N TYR A 421 -47.62 27.82 -3.78
CA TYR A 421 -48.17 29.10 -4.22
C TYR A 421 -48.71 29.88 -3.02
N THR A 422 -48.39 31.18 -2.97
CA THR A 422 -48.97 32.13 -2.02
C THR A 422 -49.58 33.30 -2.79
N PRO A 423 -50.92 33.48 -2.80
CA PRO A 423 -51.93 32.66 -2.11
C PRO A 423 -52.14 31.28 -2.75
N THR A 424 -52.68 30.34 -1.98
CA THR A 424 -53.10 29.00 -2.45
C THR A 424 -54.43 29.02 -3.22
N ALA A 425 -55.19 30.12 -3.10
CA ALA A 425 -56.37 30.41 -3.90
C ALA A 425 -56.16 31.71 -4.67
N LEU A 426 -56.09 31.62 -6.01
CA LEU A 426 -55.92 32.73 -6.92
C LEU A 426 -57.27 33.14 -7.50
N VAL A 427 -57.67 34.39 -7.23
CA VAL A 427 -58.88 35.00 -7.79
C VAL A 427 -58.48 35.97 -8.89
N LEU A 428 -59.01 35.75 -10.09
CA LEU A 428 -58.79 36.57 -11.28
C LEU A 428 -60.13 37.09 -11.83
N TYR A 429 -60.05 38.05 -12.76
CA TYR A 429 -61.19 38.62 -13.47
C TYR A 429 -60.99 38.47 -14.97
N LYS A 430 -62.05 38.12 -15.70
CA LYS A 430 -62.03 37.98 -17.15
C LYS A 430 -61.51 39.27 -17.82
N GLY A 431 -60.52 39.14 -18.69
CA GLY A 431 -59.91 40.26 -19.42
C GLY A 431 -58.83 41.04 -18.64
N VAL A 432 -58.57 40.72 -17.37
CA VAL A 432 -57.54 41.37 -16.55
C VAL A 432 -56.30 40.47 -16.46
N ALA A 433 -55.13 41.00 -16.80
CA ALA A 433 -53.88 40.25 -16.71
C ALA A 433 -53.53 39.92 -15.25
N GLY A 434 -53.09 38.69 -15.00
CA GLY A 434 -52.69 38.20 -13.68
C GLY A 434 -51.44 37.33 -13.74
N THR A 435 -50.76 37.21 -12.60
CA THR A 435 -49.61 36.32 -12.42
C THR A 435 -49.52 35.83 -10.97
N VAL A 436 -49.03 34.62 -10.78
CA VAL A 436 -48.56 34.11 -9.49
C VAL A 436 -47.30 33.27 -9.71
N THR A 437 -46.25 33.58 -8.93
CA THR A 437 -44.98 32.87 -8.94
C THR A 437 -44.90 32.00 -7.69
N PRO A 438 -44.65 30.68 -7.80
CA PRO A 438 -44.48 29.83 -6.63
C PRO A 438 -43.08 29.98 -6.03
N THR A 439 -42.93 29.60 -4.76
CA THR A 439 -41.63 29.22 -4.20
C THR A 439 -41.34 27.76 -4.55
N VAL A 440 -40.10 27.44 -4.92
CA VAL A 440 -39.62 26.06 -5.11
C VAL A 440 -38.11 26.00 -4.81
N THR A 441 -37.66 24.87 -4.25
CA THR A 441 -36.26 24.62 -3.89
C THR A 441 -35.64 23.61 -4.85
N GLY A 442 -34.44 23.91 -5.34
CA GLY A 442 -33.71 23.07 -6.30
C GLY A 442 -33.99 23.42 -7.77
N THR A 443 -33.21 22.83 -8.68
CA THR A 443 -33.27 23.11 -10.12
C THR A 443 -34.49 22.46 -10.76
N VAL A 444 -35.43 23.24 -11.27
CA VAL A 444 -36.60 22.75 -12.04
C VAL A 444 -36.29 22.81 -13.53
N THR A 445 -36.56 21.72 -14.25
CA THR A 445 -36.41 21.64 -15.72
C THR A 445 -37.71 21.31 -16.44
N GLY A 446 -38.81 21.10 -15.71
CA GLY A 446 -40.15 20.92 -16.24
C GLY A 446 -41.22 21.31 -15.22
N CYS A 447 -42.29 21.94 -15.68
CA CYS A 447 -43.50 22.17 -14.91
C CYS A 447 -44.73 21.72 -15.72
N SER A 448 -45.65 20.99 -15.12
CA SER A 448 -46.90 20.58 -15.75
C SER A 448 -48.09 20.68 -14.80
N PRO A 449 -49.27 21.11 -15.27
CA PRO A 449 -50.51 20.98 -14.53
C PRO A 449 -51.14 19.59 -14.79
N ASN A 450 -51.92 19.08 -13.83
CA ASN A 450 -52.68 17.82 -13.98
C ASN A 450 -53.82 17.90 -15.03
N ILE A 451 -54.32 19.11 -15.29
CA ILE A 451 -55.34 19.44 -16.31
C ILE A 451 -54.97 20.76 -17.00
N ALA A 452 -55.48 21.00 -18.20
CA ALA A 452 -55.21 22.25 -18.92
C ALA A 452 -55.66 23.48 -18.10
N LEU A 453 -54.79 24.51 -18.02
CA LEU A 453 -55.11 25.77 -17.36
C LEU A 453 -56.26 26.50 -18.07
N PRO A 454 -56.98 27.42 -17.37
CA PRO A 454 -58.04 28.22 -17.96
C PRO A 454 -57.59 28.99 -19.21
N ALA A 455 -58.48 29.12 -20.20
CA ALA A 455 -58.15 29.76 -21.47
C ALA A 455 -57.64 31.19 -21.27
N GLY A 456 -56.43 31.46 -21.78
CA GLY A 456 -55.72 32.73 -21.61
C GLY A 456 -54.67 32.74 -20.48
N LEU A 457 -54.56 31.68 -19.67
CA LEU A 457 -53.46 31.46 -18.73
C LEU A 457 -52.43 30.46 -19.27
N THR A 458 -51.18 30.61 -18.84
CA THR A 458 -50.03 29.79 -19.21
C THR A 458 -49.20 29.40 -17.99
N LEU A 459 -48.44 28.31 -18.07
CA LEU A 459 -47.49 27.86 -17.06
C LEU A 459 -46.08 27.97 -17.61
N ASN A 460 -45.18 28.67 -16.89
CA ASN A 460 -43.77 28.68 -17.22
C ASN A 460 -43.12 27.33 -16.84
N VAL A 461 -42.48 26.68 -17.81
CA VAL A 461 -41.96 25.31 -17.67
C VAL A 461 -40.67 25.16 -16.84
N THR A 462 -40.02 26.25 -16.41
CA THR A 462 -38.82 26.20 -15.55
C THR A 462 -38.97 26.94 -14.22
N THR A 463 -39.94 27.85 -14.07
CA THR A 463 -40.23 28.54 -12.80
C THR A 463 -41.56 28.15 -12.17
N CYS A 464 -42.40 27.40 -12.89
CA CYS A 464 -43.77 27.07 -12.54
C CYS A 464 -44.67 28.30 -12.27
N ALA A 465 -44.27 29.50 -12.67
CA ALA A 465 -45.11 30.69 -12.59
C ALA A 465 -46.32 30.55 -13.52
N ILE A 466 -47.52 30.88 -13.01
CA ILE A 466 -48.76 30.90 -13.79
C ILE A 466 -49.05 32.36 -14.15
N SER A 467 -49.22 32.67 -15.44
CA SER A 467 -49.48 34.03 -15.89
C SER A 467 -50.30 34.10 -17.18
N GLY A 468 -51.00 35.22 -17.38
CA GLY A 468 -51.76 35.52 -18.59
C GLY A 468 -53.01 36.37 -18.33
N THR A 469 -53.92 36.41 -19.30
CA THR A 469 -55.17 37.18 -19.25
C THR A 469 -56.33 36.23 -19.54
N PRO A 470 -57.10 35.79 -18.54
CA PRO A 470 -58.13 34.77 -18.74
C PRO A 470 -59.32 35.32 -19.54
N THR A 471 -59.78 34.55 -20.52
CA THR A 471 -60.81 34.98 -21.50
C THR A 471 -62.22 34.46 -21.19
N VAL A 472 -62.33 33.47 -20.30
CA VAL A 472 -63.57 32.79 -19.91
C VAL A 472 -63.85 32.95 -18.42
N PHE A 473 -65.14 32.95 -18.04
CA PHE A 473 -65.54 32.78 -16.64
C PHE A 473 -65.24 31.36 -16.18
N GLN A 474 -64.83 31.19 -14.92
CA GLN A 474 -64.65 29.89 -14.31
C GLN A 474 -64.97 29.91 -12.82
N ALA A 475 -65.77 28.94 -12.37
CA ALA A 475 -65.90 28.62 -10.94
C ALA A 475 -64.55 28.19 -10.34
N SER A 476 -64.46 28.15 -9.02
CA SER A 476 -63.24 27.70 -8.34
C SER A 476 -62.89 26.26 -8.71
N ALA A 477 -61.71 26.03 -9.29
CA ALA A 477 -61.22 24.72 -9.68
C ALA A 477 -59.78 24.52 -9.21
N ASN A 478 -59.43 23.28 -8.84
CA ASN A 478 -58.13 22.95 -8.28
C ASN A 478 -57.19 22.40 -9.36
N TYR A 479 -56.00 22.98 -9.45
CA TYR A 479 -54.93 22.59 -10.36
C TYR A 479 -53.74 22.10 -9.54
N THR A 480 -53.39 20.82 -9.70
CA THR A 480 -52.18 20.25 -9.12
C THR A 480 -51.05 20.48 -10.11
N ILE A 481 -50.10 21.35 -9.74
CA ILE A 481 -48.90 21.65 -10.52
C ILE A 481 -47.77 20.78 -10.02
N THR A 482 -47.08 20.11 -10.94
CA THR A 482 -45.88 19.31 -10.66
C THR A 482 -44.66 20.04 -11.20
N ALA A 483 -43.65 20.23 -10.35
CA ALA A 483 -42.31 20.68 -10.72
C ALA A 483 -41.37 19.48 -10.74
N SER A 484 -40.59 19.31 -11.81
CA SER A 484 -39.73 18.14 -12.01
C SER A 484 -38.34 18.48 -12.56
N ASN A 485 -37.43 17.53 -12.39
CA ASN A 485 -36.18 17.43 -13.13
C ASN A 485 -35.83 15.95 -13.40
N SER A 486 -34.63 15.68 -13.93
CA SER A 486 -34.17 14.33 -14.26
C SER A 486 -34.07 13.35 -13.09
N SER A 487 -34.16 13.82 -11.85
CA SER A 487 -33.93 13.04 -10.64
C SER A 487 -35.17 12.92 -9.74
N GLY A 488 -36.25 13.65 -10.02
CA GLY A 488 -37.53 13.51 -9.33
C GLY A 488 -38.47 14.70 -9.51
N SER A 489 -39.52 14.76 -8.70
CA SER A 489 -40.52 15.82 -8.74
C SER A 489 -41.14 16.11 -7.37
N THR A 490 -41.75 17.29 -7.27
CA THR A 490 -42.65 17.69 -6.19
C THR A 490 -43.92 18.28 -6.80
N ASN A 491 -45.04 18.27 -6.09
CA ASN A 491 -46.29 18.84 -6.56
C ASN A 491 -47.03 19.59 -5.45
N THR A 492 -47.91 20.49 -5.87
CA THR A 492 -48.76 21.29 -4.98
C THR A 492 -50.05 21.64 -5.70
N THR A 493 -51.09 22.00 -4.95
CA THR A 493 -52.40 22.36 -5.53
C THR A 493 -52.70 23.83 -5.31
N ILE A 494 -53.02 24.53 -6.40
CA ILE A 494 -53.55 25.90 -6.41
C ILE A 494 -55.02 25.88 -6.85
N SER A 495 -55.87 26.58 -6.13
CA SER A 495 -57.26 26.83 -6.54
C SER A 495 -57.31 28.08 -7.41
N ILE A 496 -57.94 28.02 -8.58
CA ILE A 496 -58.08 29.16 -9.50
C ILE A 496 -59.57 29.41 -9.76
N MET A 497 -60.01 30.64 -9.51
CA MET A 497 -61.35 31.14 -9.78
C MET A 497 -61.26 32.37 -10.69
N ILE A 498 -62.09 32.44 -11.73
CA ILE A 498 -62.13 33.56 -12.67
C ILE A 498 -63.54 34.13 -12.70
N PHE A 499 -63.73 35.28 -12.07
CA PHE A 499 -64.98 36.04 -12.18
C PHE A 499 -65.16 36.62 -13.58
N GLY A 500 -66.39 37.06 -13.89
CA GLY A 500 -66.70 37.82 -15.09
C GLY A 500 -66.11 39.24 -15.01
N THR A 501 -66.90 40.24 -15.42
CA THR A 501 -66.60 41.63 -15.06
C THR A 501 -66.59 41.78 -13.53
N PRO A 502 -65.63 42.51 -12.93
CA PRO A 502 -65.71 42.86 -11.51
C PRO A 502 -66.93 43.76 -11.30
N PRO A 503 -67.70 43.61 -10.20
CA PRO A 503 -68.81 44.51 -9.89
C PRO A 503 -68.29 45.96 -9.77
N LEU A 504 -69.15 46.95 -10.03
CA LEU A 504 -68.79 48.34 -9.78
C LEU A 504 -68.65 48.60 -8.28
N LYS A 505 -67.75 49.51 -7.91
CA LYS A 505 -67.67 50.02 -6.54
C LYS A 505 -68.92 50.86 -6.23
N THR A 506 -69.50 50.65 -5.05
CA THR A 506 -70.51 51.55 -4.45
C THR A 506 -69.93 52.92 -4.06
N MET A 507 -68.61 53.12 -4.18
CA MET A 507 -67.83 54.32 -3.86
C MET A 507 -67.78 54.72 -2.38
N GLN A 508 -68.68 54.17 -1.55
CA GLN A 508 -68.68 54.29 -0.10
C GLN A 508 -67.28 54.04 0.51
N THR A 509 -66.75 54.99 1.28
CA THR A 509 -65.46 54.86 1.98
C THR A 509 -65.59 54.61 3.48
N ASN A 510 -66.73 54.95 4.07
CA ASN A 510 -67.01 54.74 5.50
C ASN A 510 -67.55 53.33 5.77
N CYS A 511 -67.42 52.89 7.02
CA CYS A 511 -68.07 51.70 7.55
C CYS A 511 -69.00 52.07 8.72
N TRP A 512 -69.71 51.08 9.26
CA TRP A 512 -70.60 51.24 10.42
C TRP A 512 -70.32 50.19 11.51
N ASP A 513 -70.51 50.59 12.77
CA ASP A 513 -70.44 49.68 13.92
C ASP A 513 -71.77 48.91 14.14
N THR A 514 -71.81 48.04 15.14
CA THR A 514 -73.02 47.26 15.50
C THR A 514 -74.16 48.10 16.11
N ALA A 515 -73.93 49.38 16.41
CA ALA A 515 -74.96 50.33 16.86
C ALA A 515 -75.47 51.23 15.73
N GLY A 516 -74.89 51.16 14.52
CA GLY A 516 -75.20 52.04 13.41
C GLY A 516 -74.45 53.38 13.43
N THR A 517 -73.39 53.51 14.24
CA THR A 517 -72.48 54.66 14.24
C THR A 517 -71.48 54.54 13.08
N ILE A 518 -71.06 55.66 12.51
CA ILE A 518 -70.07 55.69 11.41
C ILE A 518 -68.66 55.39 11.95
N ASP A 519 -68.02 54.35 11.42
CA ASP A 519 -66.57 54.09 11.52
C ASP A 519 -65.89 54.61 10.25
N THR A 520 -65.35 55.83 10.31
CA THR A 520 -64.60 56.46 9.20
C THR A 520 -63.23 55.83 8.96
N THR A 521 -62.78 54.90 9.80
CA THR A 521 -61.49 54.21 9.68
C THR A 521 -61.63 52.79 9.11
N CYS A 522 -62.85 52.24 9.13
CA CYS A 522 -63.15 50.83 8.88
C CYS A 522 -62.30 49.84 9.71
N ALA A 523 -61.67 50.29 10.79
CA ALA A 523 -60.73 49.52 11.59
C ALA A 523 -61.44 48.58 12.57
N THR A 524 -62.69 48.85 12.95
CA THR A 524 -63.45 48.01 13.88
C THR A 524 -63.65 46.59 13.34
N ALA A 525 -63.85 45.63 14.26
CA ALA A 525 -64.14 44.24 13.90
C ALA A 525 -65.44 44.13 13.08
N SER A 526 -66.46 44.91 13.45
CA SER A 526 -67.76 45.06 12.77
C SER A 526 -67.65 45.52 11.31
N SER A 527 -66.63 46.31 10.97
CA SER A 527 -66.38 46.76 9.59
C SER A 527 -65.90 45.65 8.65
N THR A 528 -65.62 44.46 9.16
CA THR A 528 -65.07 43.34 8.37
C THR A 528 -66.11 42.77 7.41
N GLY A 529 -65.84 42.90 6.10
CA GLY A 529 -66.74 42.49 5.02
C GLY A 529 -67.67 43.61 4.52
N GLN A 530 -67.62 44.81 5.08
CA GLN A 530 -68.37 45.97 4.56
C GLN A 530 -67.66 46.60 3.35
N ASP A 531 -68.42 47.14 2.40
CA ASP A 531 -67.93 47.77 1.17
C ASP A 531 -66.84 48.83 1.44
N GLY A 532 -67.07 49.71 2.43
CA GLY A 532 -66.12 50.73 2.87
C GLY A 532 -64.73 50.18 3.19
N LYS A 533 -64.64 48.99 3.78
CA LYS A 533 -63.38 48.30 4.12
C LYS A 533 -62.84 47.47 2.96
N LEU A 534 -63.72 46.89 2.15
CA LEU A 534 -63.34 45.99 1.06
C LEU A 534 -62.71 46.75 -0.11
N GLN A 535 -63.30 47.88 -0.52
CA GLN A 535 -62.89 48.69 -1.67
C GLN A 535 -62.65 47.88 -2.96
N LYS A 536 -63.34 46.75 -3.11
CA LYS A 536 -63.22 45.83 -4.26
C LYS A 536 -64.21 46.22 -5.36
N GLY A 537 -63.89 45.79 -6.58
CA GLY A 537 -64.68 46.11 -7.77
C GLY A 537 -64.03 47.20 -8.64
N THR A 538 -64.66 47.44 -9.78
CA THR A 538 -64.26 48.42 -10.79
C THR A 538 -64.71 49.81 -10.36
N THR A 539 -63.82 50.80 -10.32
CA THR A 539 -64.21 52.18 -10.04
C THR A 539 -65.08 52.74 -11.18
N PRO A 540 -66.28 53.29 -10.90
CA PRO A 540 -67.09 54.01 -11.88
C PRO A 540 -66.31 55.14 -12.57
N SER A 541 -66.46 55.26 -13.87
CA SER A 541 -65.67 56.18 -14.71
C SER A 541 -66.52 56.67 -15.86
N PHE A 542 -66.69 58.00 -15.96
CA PHE A 542 -67.58 58.63 -16.93
C PHE A 542 -66.87 59.74 -17.70
N THR A 543 -67.16 59.85 -19.00
CA THR A 543 -66.64 60.90 -19.88
C THR A 543 -67.80 61.72 -20.43
N ASN A 544 -67.92 62.98 -19.99
CA ASN A 544 -68.87 63.92 -20.60
C ASN A 544 -68.39 64.35 -21.98
N GLN A 545 -69.32 64.45 -22.92
CA GLN A 545 -69.10 64.81 -24.32
C GLN A 545 -70.15 65.82 -24.77
N THR A 546 -69.81 66.63 -25.76
CA THR A 546 -70.73 67.57 -26.41
C THR A 546 -70.59 67.39 -27.92
N ILE A 547 -71.69 67.01 -28.55
CA ILE A 547 -71.77 66.72 -29.99
C ILE A 547 -72.69 67.76 -30.60
N ASN A 548 -72.09 68.76 -31.26
CA ASN A 548 -72.82 69.75 -32.03
C ASN A 548 -73.28 69.10 -33.34
N ILE A 549 -74.60 69.01 -33.55
CA ILE A 549 -75.19 68.35 -34.74
C ILE A 549 -75.63 69.34 -35.82
N SER A 550 -75.80 70.60 -35.45
CA SER A 550 -76.18 71.71 -36.32
C SER A 550 -75.84 73.03 -35.63
N VAL A 551 -75.69 74.10 -36.41
CA VAL A 551 -75.30 75.42 -35.90
C VAL A 551 -76.30 75.91 -34.85
N GLY A 552 -75.88 75.92 -33.58
CA GLY A 552 -76.70 76.31 -32.44
C GLY A 552 -77.38 75.16 -31.66
N VAL A 553 -77.18 73.89 -32.02
CA VAL A 553 -77.74 72.74 -31.28
C VAL A 553 -76.65 71.79 -30.78
N ASP A 554 -76.38 71.88 -29.47
CA ASP A 554 -75.49 70.97 -28.75
C ASP A 554 -76.26 69.81 -28.13
N HIS A 555 -75.79 68.58 -28.40
CA HIS A 555 -76.22 67.38 -27.68
C HIS A 555 -75.19 67.00 -26.61
N TYR A 556 -75.66 66.73 -25.40
CA TYR A 556 -74.83 66.43 -24.23
C TYR A 556 -74.98 64.96 -23.87
N THR A 557 -73.88 64.21 -23.96
CA THR A 557 -73.83 62.77 -23.68
C THR A 557 -72.74 62.42 -22.67
N THR A 558 -72.99 61.39 -21.87
CA THR A 558 -72.08 60.89 -20.85
C THR A 558 -71.76 59.44 -21.17
N LEU A 559 -70.54 59.17 -21.62
CA LEU A 559 -70.04 57.81 -21.86
C LEU A 559 -69.66 57.18 -20.51
N ASP A 560 -70.24 56.02 -20.19
CA ASP A 560 -69.76 55.12 -19.15
C ASP A 560 -68.56 54.34 -19.71
N ASN A 561 -67.36 54.61 -19.18
CA ASN A 561 -66.11 54.01 -19.64
C ASN A 561 -65.94 52.55 -19.15
N ASN A 562 -66.80 52.07 -18.25
CA ASN A 562 -66.76 50.70 -17.71
C ASN A 562 -67.69 49.75 -18.48
N THR A 563 -68.87 50.23 -18.90
CA THR A 563 -69.85 49.44 -19.67
C THR A 563 -69.85 49.73 -21.16
N GLY A 564 -69.32 50.88 -21.58
CA GLY A 564 -69.39 51.39 -22.95
C GLY A 564 -70.69 52.11 -23.29
N LEU A 565 -71.67 52.14 -22.37
CA LEU A 565 -72.98 52.75 -22.60
C LEU A 565 -72.88 54.27 -22.71
N VAL A 566 -73.53 54.84 -23.73
CA VAL A 566 -73.68 56.28 -23.88
C VAL A 566 -75.02 56.72 -23.31
N TRP A 567 -74.97 57.55 -22.28
CA TRP A 567 -76.14 58.13 -21.63
C TRP A 567 -76.43 59.53 -22.15
N LYS A 568 -77.69 59.96 -22.07
CA LYS A 568 -78.05 61.37 -22.19
C LYS A 568 -77.65 62.08 -20.89
N THR A 569 -76.82 63.13 -20.96
CA THR A 569 -76.31 63.84 -19.76
C THR A 569 -77.44 64.51 -18.97
N CYS A 570 -78.51 64.91 -19.64
CA CYS A 570 -79.75 65.39 -19.04
C CYS A 570 -80.87 64.36 -19.14
N HIS A 571 -81.79 64.35 -18.17
CA HIS A 571 -83.05 63.61 -18.28
C HIS A 571 -84.06 64.37 -19.16
N GLU A 572 -85.13 63.69 -19.57
CA GLU A 572 -86.08 64.25 -20.53
C GLU A 572 -86.74 65.54 -20.03
N GLY A 573 -86.85 66.50 -20.96
CA GLY A 573 -87.24 67.88 -20.68
C GLY A 573 -86.11 68.84 -20.29
N ARG A 574 -84.94 68.35 -19.87
CA ARG A 574 -83.78 69.19 -19.46
C ARG A 574 -82.72 69.35 -20.54
N THR A 575 -82.06 70.51 -20.56
CA THR A 575 -81.10 70.91 -21.60
C THR A 575 -79.90 71.71 -21.07
N GLY A 576 -78.84 71.79 -21.88
CA GLY A 576 -77.59 72.50 -21.58
C GLY A 576 -76.58 71.67 -20.78
N SER A 577 -75.33 72.11 -20.74
CA SER A 577 -74.20 71.40 -20.11
C SER A 577 -74.37 71.10 -18.62
N THR A 578 -75.17 71.89 -17.91
CA THR A 578 -75.52 71.73 -16.49
C THR A 578 -76.91 71.16 -16.25
N CYS A 579 -77.66 70.86 -17.33
CA CYS A 579 -79.07 70.44 -17.31
C CYS A 579 -80.02 71.39 -16.56
N ALA A 580 -79.60 72.65 -16.35
CA ALA A 580 -80.41 73.70 -15.73
C ALA A 580 -81.51 74.23 -16.67
N GLY A 581 -81.30 74.15 -17.99
CA GLY A 581 -82.27 74.55 -19.00
C GLY A 581 -83.46 73.60 -19.11
N GLY A 582 -84.57 74.10 -19.65
CA GLY A 582 -85.81 73.34 -19.79
C GLY A 582 -86.52 73.09 -18.46
N ALA A 583 -87.37 72.05 -18.42
CA ALA A 583 -88.19 71.71 -17.27
C ALA A 583 -88.23 70.19 -17.05
N ASN A 584 -88.65 69.72 -15.87
CA ASN A 584 -88.89 68.30 -15.67
C ASN A 584 -90.14 67.88 -16.45
N VAL A 585 -90.03 66.89 -17.34
CA VAL A 585 -91.20 66.21 -17.93
C VAL A 585 -91.45 64.93 -17.15
N TYR A 586 -92.65 64.80 -16.61
CA TYR A 586 -93.10 63.61 -15.86
C TYR A 586 -93.80 62.66 -16.82
N HIS A 587 -93.43 61.39 -16.73
CA HIS A 587 -93.84 60.35 -17.65
C HIS A 587 -94.54 59.21 -16.91
N ASP A 588 -95.46 58.53 -17.60
CA ASP A 588 -95.79 57.13 -17.37
C ASP A 588 -94.76 56.23 -18.10
N LEU A 589 -94.79 54.90 -17.92
CA LEU A 589 -93.79 54.04 -18.55
C LEU A 589 -93.84 54.07 -20.09
N ALA A 590 -95.04 54.23 -20.66
CA ALA A 590 -95.26 54.24 -22.10
C ALA A 590 -94.68 55.50 -22.76
N SER A 591 -94.97 56.69 -22.20
CA SER A 591 -94.41 57.95 -22.69
C SER A 591 -92.91 58.07 -22.39
N ALA A 592 -92.39 57.51 -21.30
CA ALA A 592 -90.94 57.44 -21.04
C ALA A 592 -90.22 56.61 -22.10
N THR A 593 -90.75 55.42 -22.43
CA THR A 593 -90.21 54.54 -23.48
C THR A 593 -90.28 55.23 -24.84
N THR A 594 -91.40 55.91 -25.14
CA THR A 594 -91.60 56.69 -26.36
C THR A 594 -90.64 57.88 -26.47
N ALA A 595 -90.42 58.63 -25.38
CA ALA A 595 -89.50 59.76 -25.36
C ALA A 595 -88.06 59.34 -25.71
N CYS A 596 -87.57 58.24 -25.12
CA CYS A 596 -86.26 57.70 -25.49
C CYS A 596 -86.22 57.13 -26.91
N THR A 597 -87.31 56.55 -27.40
CA THR A 597 -87.38 56.01 -28.78
C THR A 597 -87.40 57.14 -29.81
N ASN A 598 -88.03 58.28 -29.50
CA ASN A 598 -88.05 59.48 -30.36
C ASN A 598 -86.67 60.11 -30.56
N LEU A 599 -85.70 59.86 -29.66
CA LEU A 599 -84.30 60.25 -29.85
C LEU A 599 -83.62 59.52 -31.03
N ASN A 600 -84.28 58.55 -31.66
CA ASN A 600 -83.77 57.82 -32.82
C ASN A 600 -84.26 58.38 -34.18
N ALA A 601 -85.08 59.43 -34.16
CA ALA A 601 -85.60 60.04 -35.38
C ALA A 601 -84.52 60.83 -36.15
N GLY A 602 -84.52 60.75 -37.49
CA GLY A 602 -83.59 61.48 -38.34
C GLY A 602 -82.13 61.02 -38.15
N THR A 603 -81.24 61.95 -37.83
CA THR A 603 -79.84 61.64 -37.45
C THR A 603 -79.69 61.14 -36.01
N GLY A 604 -80.76 61.21 -35.22
CA GLY A 604 -80.79 60.83 -33.81
C GLY A 604 -80.07 61.80 -32.87
N TYR A 605 -80.29 61.62 -31.57
CA TYR A 605 -79.61 62.40 -30.54
C TYR A 605 -78.11 62.04 -30.51
N ALA A 606 -77.27 63.06 -30.51
CA ALA A 606 -75.81 62.94 -30.56
C ALA A 606 -75.27 62.03 -31.70
N ASN A 607 -75.92 62.02 -32.86
CA ASN A 607 -75.61 61.13 -34.01
C ASN A 607 -75.74 59.62 -33.70
N ARG A 608 -76.62 59.25 -32.76
CA ARG A 608 -76.91 57.87 -32.36
C ARG A 608 -78.42 57.59 -32.46
N THR A 609 -78.77 56.45 -33.03
CA THR A 609 -80.17 56.07 -33.38
C THR A 609 -80.63 54.76 -32.72
N ASN A 610 -80.00 54.39 -31.60
CA ASN A 610 -80.31 53.20 -30.81
C ASN A 610 -80.57 53.53 -29.31
N TRP A 611 -81.06 54.73 -29.04
CA TRP A 611 -81.54 55.17 -27.73
C TRP A 611 -82.75 54.36 -27.27
N ARG A 612 -82.77 54.06 -25.98
CA ARG A 612 -83.87 53.37 -25.29
C ARG A 612 -83.97 53.83 -23.84
N LEU A 613 -85.03 53.39 -23.18
CA LEU A 613 -85.11 53.41 -21.73
C LEU A 613 -84.05 52.41 -21.17
N PRO A 614 -83.33 52.75 -20.10
CA PRO A 614 -82.35 51.87 -19.48
C PRO A 614 -83.02 50.73 -18.71
N THR A 615 -82.29 49.62 -18.55
CA THR A 615 -82.65 48.60 -17.57
C THR A 615 -82.27 49.07 -16.16
N ILE A 616 -82.91 48.51 -15.13
CA ILE A 616 -82.69 48.95 -13.75
C ILE A 616 -81.21 48.79 -13.33
N SER A 617 -80.57 47.70 -13.73
CA SER A 617 -79.16 47.45 -13.39
C SER A 617 -78.16 48.28 -14.20
N GLU A 618 -78.58 48.90 -15.30
CA GLU A 618 -77.81 49.98 -15.94
C GLU A 618 -77.99 51.29 -15.18
N MET A 619 -79.17 51.58 -14.63
CA MET A 619 -79.37 52.78 -13.81
C MET A 619 -78.66 52.71 -12.46
N GLU A 620 -78.58 51.50 -11.87
CA GLU A 620 -77.85 51.24 -10.63
C GLU A 620 -76.35 51.56 -10.74
N THR A 621 -75.76 51.58 -11.94
CA THR A 621 -74.36 52.03 -12.16
C THR A 621 -74.17 53.53 -11.96
N LEU A 622 -75.25 54.32 -12.00
CA LEU A 622 -75.23 55.77 -11.85
C LEU A 622 -75.34 56.24 -10.40
N VAL A 623 -75.41 55.32 -9.44
CA VAL A 623 -75.55 55.62 -8.01
C VAL A 623 -74.18 55.77 -7.36
N ASP A 624 -74.01 56.85 -6.58
CA ASP A 624 -72.84 57.06 -5.73
C ASP A 624 -73.27 57.02 -4.25
N PHE A 625 -72.90 55.97 -3.53
CA PHE A 625 -73.23 55.82 -2.11
C PHE A 625 -72.27 56.58 -1.18
N ASN A 626 -71.19 57.16 -1.70
CA ASN A 626 -70.28 58.00 -0.92
C ASN A 626 -70.86 59.40 -0.64
N VAL A 627 -71.80 59.86 -1.49
CA VAL A 627 -72.48 61.15 -1.29
C VAL A 627 -73.36 61.08 -0.04
N ALA A 628 -73.15 62.00 0.91
CA ALA A 628 -73.90 62.02 2.17
C ALA A 628 -75.38 62.46 1.99
N THR A 629 -75.65 63.31 1.00
CA THR A 629 -76.95 63.96 0.74
C THR A 629 -77.53 63.56 -0.62
N ALA A 630 -78.85 63.66 -0.78
CA ALA A 630 -79.49 63.50 -2.08
C ALA A 630 -79.09 64.64 -3.05
N PRO A 631 -78.91 64.37 -4.36
CA PRO A 631 -78.99 63.07 -5.03
C PRO A 631 -77.68 62.25 -4.92
N ARG A 632 -77.81 60.94 -4.72
CA ARG A 632 -76.74 59.94 -4.69
C ARG A 632 -76.33 59.53 -6.10
N THR A 633 -75.60 60.41 -6.79
CA THR A 633 -75.13 60.17 -8.16
C THR A 633 -73.86 60.96 -8.44
N PHE A 634 -73.17 60.62 -9.53
CA PHE A 634 -72.02 61.34 -10.05
C PHE A 634 -72.45 62.68 -10.66
N VAL A 635 -72.75 63.68 -9.81
CA VAL A 635 -73.36 64.96 -10.20
C VAL A 635 -72.56 65.80 -11.21
N THR A 636 -71.25 65.54 -11.35
CA THR A 636 -70.40 66.11 -12.41
C THR A 636 -70.67 65.49 -13.78
N SER A 637 -71.05 64.21 -13.81
CA SER A 637 -71.32 63.41 -15.01
C SER A 637 -72.81 63.39 -15.39
N PHE A 638 -73.68 63.56 -14.39
CA PHE A 638 -75.14 63.61 -14.53
C PHE A 638 -75.72 64.83 -13.79
N PRO A 639 -75.34 66.06 -14.19
CA PRO A 639 -75.85 67.28 -13.59
C PRO A 639 -77.37 67.41 -13.76
N GLY A 640 -78.01 68.20 -12.90
CA GLY A 640 -79.47 68.39 -12.89
C GLY A 640 -80.30 67.16 -12.47
N THR A 641 -79.68 65.99 -12.20
CA THR A 641 -80.37 64.84 -11.58
C THR A 641 -81.02 65.26 -10.27
N THR A 642 -82.26 64.84 -10.03
CA THR A 642 -83.00 65.18 -8.81
C THR A 642 -83.23 63.96 -7.93
N GLY A 643 -83.05 64.14 -6.62
CA GLY A 643 -83.41 63.13 -5.61
C GLY A 643 -84.90 63.10 -5.28
N SER A 644 -85.70 64.08 -5.73
CA SER A 644 -87.11 64.23 -5.32
C SER A 644 -88.10 63.33 -6.06
N TYR A 645 -87.67 62.67 -7.14
CA TYR A 645 -88.53 61.89 -8.03
C TYR A 645 -87.88 60.55 -8.40
N TYR A 646 -88.72 59.58 -8.75
CA TYR A 646 -88.29 58.32 -9.35
C TYR A 646 -87.82 58.52 -10.79
N TYR A 647 -86.93 57.63 -11.24
CA TYR A 647 -86.54 57.51 -12.65
C TYR A 647 -86.96 56.14 -13.20
N TRP A 648 -87.56 56.12 -14.38
CA TRP A 648 -88.07 54.91 -15.05
C TRP A 648 -86.97 53.99 -15.56
N SER A 649 -87.13 52.69 -15.29
CA SER A 649 -86.44 51.60 -16.02
C SER A 649 -87.40 50.79 -16.88
N SER A 650 -86.86 50.08 -17.87
CA SER A 650 -87.60 49.15 -18.74
C SER A 650 -87.93 47.80 -18.06
N ASN A 651 -87.55 47.58 -16.81
CA ASN A 651 -87.78 46.31 -16.11
C ASN A 651 -89.12 46.32 -15.37
N LEU A 652 -90.09 45.52 -15.82
CA LEU A 652 -91.32 45.30 -15.07
C LEU A 652 -91.02 44.66 -13.70
N TYR A 653 -91.79 45.05 -12.68
CA TYR A 653 -91.71 44.45 -11.36
C TYR A 653 -92.37 43.07 -11.40
N LEU A 654 -91.57 41.99 -11.47
CA LEU A 654 -92.08 40.63 -11.72
C LEU A 654 -93.19 40.14 -10.77
N PRO A 655 -93.22 40.47 -9.47
CA PRO A 655 -94.33 40.09 -8.59
C PRO A 655 -95.67 40.79 -8.91
N ASP A 656 -95.66 41.91 -9.64
CA ASP A 656 -96.86 42.61 -10.08
C ASP A 656 -96.57 43.45 -11.33
N THR A 657 -96.88 42.89 -12.50
CA THR A 657 -96.57 43.48 -13.82
C THR A 657 -97.44 44.69 -14.19
N THR A 658 -98.30 45.17 -13.28
CA THR A 658 -98.87 46.53 -13.38
C THR A 658 -97.83 47.61 -13.09
N LYS A 659 -96.71 47.26 -12.42
CA LYS A 659 -95.64 48.18 -12.03
C LYS A 659 -94.35 47.98 -12.83
N SER A 660 -93.56 49.04 -12.91
CA SER A 660 -92.14 48.97 -13.33
C SER A 660 -91.22 49.20 -12.15
N LEU A 661 -90.01 48.66 -12.23
CA LEU A 661 -88.90 49.03 -11.36
C LEU A 661 -88.43 50.45 -11.70
N VAL A 662 -88.14 51.21 -10.65
CA VAL A 662 -87.68 52.60 -10.73
C VAL A 662 -86.56 52.84 -9.73
N LEU A 663 -85.60 53.68 -10.10
CA LEU A 663 -84.51 54.09 -9.22
C LEU A 663 -84.87 55.39 -8.49
N TYR A 664 -84.57 55.46 -7.19
CA TYR A 664 -84.77 56.66 -6.38
C TYR A 664 -83.42 57.24 -5.92
N PHE A 665 -82.96 58.29 -6.60
CA PHE A 665 -81.65 58.91 -6.33
C PHE A 665 -81.54 59.61 -4.95
N SER A 666 -82.61 59.71 -4.15
CA SER A 666 -82.48 60.20 -2.76
C SER A 666 -81.70 59.21 -1.87
N SER A 667 -82.04 57.93 -1.99
CA SER A 667 -81.50 56.80 -1.22
C SER A 667 -80.58 55.90 -2.04
N GLY A 668 -80.55 56.05 -3.37
CA GLY A 668 -79.86 55.14 -4.27
C GLY A 668 -80.56 53.78 -4.40
N SER A 669 -81.83 53.69 -3.99
CA SER A 669 -82.57 52.43 -3.88
C SER A 669 -83.49 52.19 -5.07
N THR A 670 -83.43 50.97 -5.62
CA THR A 670 -84.44 50.44 -6.53
C THR A 670 -85.74 50.14 -5.78
N THR A 671 -86.87 50.54 -6.35
CA THR A 671 -88.24 50.30 -5.86
C THR A 671 -89.18 50.11 -7.05
N TRP A 672 -90.50 50.12 -6.86
CA TRP A 672 -91.50 50.01 -7.91
C TRP A 672 -92.54 51.13 -7.85
N THR A 673 -93.17 51.44 -8.99
CA THR A 673 -94.37 52.27 -9.07
C THR A 673 -95.26 51.86 -10.25
N ASP A 674 -96.56 52.23 -10.20
CA ASP A 674 -97.55 51.87 -11.22
C ASP A 674 -97.19 52.46 -12.58
N LYS A 675 -97.12 51.61 -13.61
CA LYS A 675 -96.61 51.98 -14.94
C LYS A 675 -97.49 52.99 -15.69
N THR A 676 -98.71 53.24 -15.22
CA THR A 676 -99.67 54.19 -15.80
C THR A 676 -99.63 55.57 -15.15
N VAL A 677 -98.92 55.74 -14.02
CA VAL A 677 -98.88 57.00 -13.29
C VAL A 677 -97.80 57.92 -13.87
N ALA A 678 -98.24 59.07 -14.40
CA ALA A 678 -97.36 60.12 -14.91
C ALA A 678 -96.66 60.90 -13.77
N GLY A 679 -95.62 60.30 -13.18
CA GLY A 679 -94.95 60.84 -12.00
C GLY A 679 -93.43 60.62 -11.91
N SER A 680 -92.83 59.87 -12.83
CA SER A 680 -91.39 59.57 -12.83
C SER A 680 -90.68 60.18 -14.04
N LEU A 681 -89.37 60.41 -13.91
CA LEU A 681 -88.52 60.99 -14.97
C LEU A 681 -87.92 59.90 -15.86
N ALA A 682 -87.47 60.26 -17.07
CA ALA A 682 -86.78 59.35 -17.98
C ALA A 682 -85.36 59.85 -18.28
N ARG A 683 -84.34 58.98 -18.19
CA ARG A 683 -82.97 59.26 -18.64
C ARG A 683 -82.57 58.16 -19.63
N CYS A 684 -82.38 58.51 -20.89
CA CYS A 684 -82.17 57.54 -21.96
C CYS A 684 -80.72 57.06 -22.05
N VAL A 685 -80.54 55.83 -22.54
CA VAL A 685 -79.24 55.17 -22.75
C VAL A 685 -79.17 54.57 -24.16
N SER A 686 -77.96 54.44 -24.69
CA SER A 686 -77.67 53.98 -26.05
C SER A 686 -76.37 53.15 -26.04
N PRO A 687 -76.38 51.87 -26.44
CA PRO A 687 -75.19 51.02 -26.49
C PRO A 687 -74.28 51.35 -27.68
#